data_AF-A0A2V7WVQ3-F1
#
_entry.id   AF-A0A2V7WVQ3-F1
#
_cell.length_a   1.000
_cell.length_b   1.000
_cell.length_c   1.000
_cell.angle_alpha   90.00
_cell.angle_beta   90.00
_cell.angle_gamma   90.00
#
_symmetry.space_group_name_H-M   'P 1'
#
loop_
_entity.id
_entity.type
_entity.pdbx_description
1 polymer ?
#
loop_
_entity_poly.entity_id
_entity_poly.type
_entity_poly.pdbx_seq_one_letter_code
_entity_poly.pdbx_strand_id
1 'polypeptide(L)'
;MAELIGAPFGALLRRMIREHEREGKVFDLPARKFWHGAADLDTSVLFHGRRASSPVGPAAGPQDQMAQNIVLSWLAGSRILELKTVQINDRLVLPRPCIDATTVGYNVEWSQELRLADSLREYVAGSMLLDVLKAENLLGLPSDRLKQDTILDMSVGYDLAGIRSPQVRAWIDSMKDARTEVEALRDQIPDDLRRWRDLDFTTRVSDQITLSTFHGCPAGEIEGIVRFLLTEMDVHVTVKLNPTLLGQETVDGLLHDVLGYDEVRTRAEDFDKDLQWDQALEITDRLSEVARSRGRTFQVKFSNTLVVRNHRSFFPAAEQVMYLSGGPLHVITMALVDRYRRARPEVPISFSAGVDAQNYADCVALGFTPVTTCTDLLRPGGYGRLPRYDALLGERMRALGAPRIGDFVVRAFGRGEEAVRAEVSGGPARDALLGALATGGDLLQAAAGGDPGLYDRVVRRAAVLNTPLGAARAAADPRHRAEKNRSAPRKIGSHLVLFDCINCDKCIPVCPNDANFVYETAPLSVSYEHFRVREGAVARIPGGQFVARKAHQIANFQDFCNECGNCDVFCPEDGGPYIEKPRLFGSLESWTALRERDGFFVRRGDGGDAVWARIRGSEYRLEVDRARDRGFFTDGVITIEVSHRERRPLGAQAREGAPDGHTLDFSAYLNMALVGDGVLDLRRANPVNATTP
;
A
#
# COMPACT_ATOMS: atom_id res chain seq x y z
N MET A 1 -7.92 -17.62 -10.05
CA MET A 1 -7.91 -16.15 -9.79
C MET A 1 -6.61 -15.81 -9.11
N ALA A 2 -6.03 -14.64 -9.35
CA ALA A 2 -4.79 -14.23 -8.69
C ALA A 2 -4.98 -14.18 -7.16
N GLU A 3 -4.08 -14.85 -6.44
CA GLU A 3 -3.97 -14.83 -4.98
C GLU A 3 -2.64 -14.16 -4.60
N LEU A 4 -2.66 -13.36 -3.53
CA LEU A 4 -1.43 -12.82 -2.95
C LEU A 4 -0.73 -13.90 -2.14
N ILE A 5 0.57 -14.03 -2.36
CA ILE A 5 1.45 -15.00 -1.73
C ILE A 5 2.69 -14.24 -1.25
N GLY A 6 2.87 -14.19 0.07
CA GLY A 6 4.05 -13.58 0.70
C GLY A 6 5.33 -14.33 0.31
N ALA A 7 6.41 -13.60 0.09
CA ALA A 7 7.70 -14.22 -0.19
C ALA A 7 8.33 -14.83 1.08
N PRO A 8 9.21 -15.85 0.93
CA PRO A 8 10.02 -16.34 2.04
C PRO A 8 10.79 -15.19 2.72
N PHE A 9 10.81 -15.15 4.05
CA PHE A 9 11.35 -14.00 4.79
C PHE A 9 12.82 -13.73 4.44
N GLY A 10 13.63 -14.79 4.40
CA GLY A 10 15.04 -14.70 4.00
C GLY A 10 15.24 -14.12 2.58
N ALA A 11 14.33 -14.39 1.64
CA ALA A 11 14.40 -13.83 0.30
C ALA A 11 14.05 -12.32 0.29
N LEU A 12 13.01 -11.90 1.03
CA LEU A 12 12.67 -10.48 1.17
C LEU A 12 13.81 -9.68 1.81
N LEU A 13 14.36 -10.18 2.92
CA LEU A 13 15.52 -9.58 3.59
C LEU A 13 16.72 -9.49 2.64
N ARG A 14 17.02 -10.57 1.91
CA ARG A 14 18.13 -10.58 0.94
C ARG A 14 17.93 -9.56 -0.18
N ARG A 15 16.73 -9.47 -0.76
CA ARG A 15 16.41 -8.47 -1.78
C ARG A 15 16.61 -7.07 -1.23
N MET A 16 16.02 -6.76 -0.07
CA MET A 16 16.11 -5.44 0.57
C MET A 16 17.56 -4.98 0.70
N ILE A 17 18.44 -5.83 1.22
CA ILE A 17 19.83 -5.46 1.44
C ILE A 17 20.62 -5.38 0.12
N ARG A 18 20.51 -6.39 -0.75
CA ARG A 18 21.27 -6.42 -2.01
C ARG A 18 20.90 -5.26 -2.92
N GLU A 19 19.62 -4.96 -3.01
CA GLU A 19 19.12 -3.87 -3.84
C GLU A 19 19.65 -2.52 -3.32
N HIS A 20 19.70 -2.35 -1.99
CA HIS A 20 20.27 -1.15 -1.39
C HIS A 20 21.77 -1.02 -1.66
N GLU A 21 22.54 -2.07 -1.34
CA GLU A 21 24.00 -2.07 -1.46
C GLU A 21 24.48 -1.94 -2.91
N ARG A 22 23.77 -2.55 -3.88
CA ARG A 22 24.21 -2.61 -5.29
C ARG A 22 23.60 -1.51 -6.14
N GLU A 23 22.39 -1.05 -5.81
CA GLU A 23 21.59 -0.22 -6.70
C GLU A 23 21.08 1.07 -6.05
N GLY A 24 21.29 1.27 -4.74
CA GLY A 24 20.86 2.47 -4.02
C GLY A 24 19.34 2.62 -3.98
N LYS A 25 18.60 1.51 -3.91
CA LYS A 25 17.14 1.46 -3.84
C LYS A 25 16.68 0.28 -2.97
N VAL A 26 15.45 0.29 -2.46
CA VAL A 26 14.87 -0.85 -1.74
C VAL A 26 13.48 -1.10 -2.31
N PHE A 27 13.23 -2.33 -2.79
CA PHE A 27 11.97 -2.71 -3.43
C PHE A 27 11.58 -1.69 -4.51
N ASP A 28 12.55 -1.39 -5.38
CA ASP A 28 12.48 -0.41 -6.45
C ASP A 28 12.26 1.06 -6.04
N LEU A 29 12.14 1.40 -4.75
CA LEU A 29 12.13 2.77 -4.25
C LEU A 29 13.56 3.31 -4.14
N PRO A 30 13.95 4.32 -4.95
CA PRO A 30 15.32 4.83 -4.94
C PRO A 30 15.61 5.65 -3.67
N ALA A 31 16.84 5.57 -3.16
CA ALA A 31 17.25 6.23 -1.91
C ALA A 31 17.01 7.75 -1.89
N ARG A 32 17.03 8.42 -3.05
CA ARG A 32 16.65 9.84 -3.17
C ARG A 32 15.19 10.15 -2.78
N LYS A 33 14.37 9.11 -2.60
CA LYS A 33 12.98 9.18 -2.15
C LYS A 33 12.82 8.72 -0.69
N PHE A 34 13.91 8.38 -0.02
CA PHE A 34 13.86 8.08 1.41
C PHE A 34 13.61 9.37 2.19
N TRP A 35 12.86 9.24 3.26
CA TRP A 35 12.59 10.32 4.19
C TRP A 35 13.58 10.29 5.34
N HIS A 36 14.20 11.43 5.60
CA HIS A 36 15.15 11.64 6.70
C HIS A 36 14.57 12.54 7.81
N GLY A 37 13.40 13.12 7.58
CA GLY A 37 12.79 14.18 8.40
C GLY A 37 13.65 15.45 8.51
N ALA A 38 13.05 16.55 8.94
CA ALA A 38 13.80 17.79 9.22
C ALA A 38 14.56 17.66 10.56
N ALA A 39 15.84 18.04 10.62
CA ALA A 39 16.63 17.94 11.87
C ALA A 39 16.27 19.04 12.87
N ASP A 40 15.72 20.15 12.38
CA ASP A 40 15.34 21.34 13.13
C ASP A 40 13.87 21.33 13.59
N LEU A 41 13.07 20.36 13.18
CA LEU A 41 11.63 20.29 13.49
C LEU A 41 11.28 18.98 14.19
N ASP A 42 10.37 19.07 15.15
CA ASP A 42 9.73 17.92 15.78
C ASP A 42 8.33 17.70 15.18
N THR A 43 8.28 16.75 14.24
CA THR A 43 7.03 16.31 13.59
C THR A 43 6.34 15.18 14.34
N SER A 44 6.77 14.86 15.57
CA SER A 44 6.17 13.75 16.29
C SER A 44 4.78 14.06 16.83
N VAL A 45 3.98 13.01 16.94
CA VAL A 45 2.62 13.03 17.46
C VAL A 45 2.38 11.87 18.42
N LEU A 46 1.33 11.97 19.22
CA LEU A 46 0.82 10.87 20.03
C LEU A 46 -0.41 10.26 19.35
N PHE A 47 -0.40 8.94 19.17
CA PHE A 47 -1.58 8.17 18.75
C PHE A 47 -1.86 7.11 19.81
N HIS A 48 -3.04 7.21 20.45
CA HIS A 48 -3.42 6.40 21.62
C HIS A 48 -2.36 6.40 22.74
N GLY A 49 -1.64 7.52 22.90
CA GLY A 49 -0.59 7.69 23.92
C GLY A 49 0.79 7.18 23.51
N ARG A 50 0.93 6.51 22.36
CA ARG A 50 2.22 6.09 21.80
C ARG A 50 2.78 7.16 20.86
N ARG A 51 4.09 7.36 20.88
CA ARG A 51 4.78 8.33 20.02
C ARG A 51 5.00 7.76 18.62
N ALA A 52 4.74 8.56 17.59
CA ALA A 52 5.19 8.33 16.22
C ALA A 52 5.95 9.57 15.74
N SER A 53 7.00 9.38 14.93
CA SER A 53 7.87 10.49 14.49
C SER A 53 7.25 11.42 13.43
N SER A 54 6.12 11.02 12.83
CA SER A 54 5.31 11.79 11.88
C SER A 54 3.86 11.30 11.94
N PRO A 55 2.84 12.15 11.70
CA PRO A 55 1.45 11.71 11.67
C PRO A 55 1.04 11.04 10.34
N VAL A 56 1.94 10.98 9.34
CA VAL A 56 1.62 10.43 8.01
C VAL A 56 1.66 8.91 7.96
N GLY A 57 0.76 8.34 7.16
CA GLY A 57 0.62 6.90 6.97
C GLY A 57 -0.14 6.49 5.72
N PRO A 58 0.01 5.25 5.23
CA PRO A 58 -1.01 4.64 4.39
C PRO A 58 -2.31 4.46 5.19
N ALA A 59 -3.44 4.52 4.50
CA ALA A 59 -4.74 4.14 5.05
C ALA A 59 -5.02 2.69 4.69
N ALA A 60 -5.63 1.91 5.61
CA ALA A 60 -5.96 0.50 5.40
C ALA A 60 -6.46 0.25 3.97
N GLY A 61 -5.65 -0.45 3.17
CA GLY A 61 -5.79 -0.40 1.73
C GLY A 61 -4.74 -1.23 0.99
N PRO A 62 -4.55 -0.99 -0.31
CA PRO A 62 -3.60 -1.81 -1.08
C PRO A 62 -2.13 -1.56 -0.70
N GLN A 63 -1.80 -0.48 0.02
CA GLN A 63 -0.42 -0.08 0.37
C GLN A 63 0.08 -0.55 1.74
N ASP A 64 -0.62 -1.47 2.40
CA ASP A 64 -0.30 -1.89 3.77
C ASP A 64 -0.62 -3.37 4.06
N GLN A 65 -0.79 -4.18 3.02
CA GLN A 65 -1.17 -5.60 3.15
C GLN A 65 0.01 -6.58 3.11
N MET A 66 1.15 -6.21 2.52
CA MET A 66 2.36 -7.05 2.44
C MET A 66 3.57 -6.43 3.12
N ALA A 67 4.54 -7.26 3.51
CA ALA A 67 5.74 -6.86 4.23
C ALA A 67 6.53 -5.75 3.50
N GLN A 68 6.69 -5.86 2.17
CA GLN A 68 7.34 -4.84 1.37
C GLN A 68 6.56 -3.52 1.32
N ASN A 69 5.23 -3.55 1.48
CA ASN A 69 4.43 -2.31 1.52
C ASN A 69 4.71 -1.51 2.79
N ILE A 70 4.83 -2.20 3.91
CA ILE A 70 5.20 -1.63 5.22
C ILE A 70 6.58 -0.97 5.12
N VAL A 71 7.56 -1.68 4.54
CA VAL A 71 8.92 -1.17 4.32
C VAL A 71 8.93 0.06 3.41
N LEU A 72 8.25 -0.01 2.25
CA LEU A 72 8.18 1.08 1.28
C LEU A 72 7.53 2.34 1.86
N SER A 73 6.43 2.17 2.59
CA SER A 73 5.75 3.26 3.30
C SER A 73 6.67 3.91 4.35
N TRP A 74 7.35 3.09 5.15
CA TRP A 74 8.24 3.58 6.21
C TRP A 74 9.46 4.33 5.65
N LEU A 75 10.11 3.77 4.60
CA LEU A 75 11.22 4.42 3.92
C LEU A 75 10.81 5.77 3.32
N ALA A 76 9.58 5.88 2.81
CA ALA A 76 9.05 7.11 2.22
C ALA A 76 8.54 8.15 3.25
N GLY A 77 8.53 7.83 4.55
CA GLY A 77 8.25 8.77 5.63
C GLY A 77 7.10 8.40 6.56
N SER A 78 6.34 7.33 6.29
CA SER A 78 5.25 6.91 7.17
C SER A 78 5.75 6.46 8.53
N ARG A 79 5.05 6.87 9.60
CA ARG A 79 5.36 6.50 10.99
C ARG A 79 4.15 6.01 11.77
N ILE A 80 2.94 6.15 11.22
CA ILE A 80 1.76 5.42 11.67
C ILE A 80 1.25 4.67 10.45
N LEU A 81 1.26 3.33 10.47
CA LEU A 81 0.82 2.51 9.35
C LEU A 81 -0.44 1.77 9.78
N GLU A 82 -1.58 2.14 9.19
CA GLU A 82 -2.84 1.44 9.40
C GLU A 82 -2.87 0.22 8.47
N LEU A 83 -2.82 -0.98 9.03
CA LEU A 83 -2.72 -2.23 8.27
C LEU A 83 -4.04 -2.57 7.57
N LYS A 84 -3.98 -3.33 6.47
CA LYS A 84 -5.19 -3.74 5.74
C LYS A 84 -6.15 -4.49 6.65
N THR A 85 -7.42 -4.13 6.55
CA THR A 85 -8.50 -4.65 7.39
C THR A 85 -8.65 -6.16 7.25
N VAL A 86 -8.48 -6.87 8.37
CA VAL A 86 -8.70 -8.30 8.47
C VAL A 86 -10.14 -8.63 8.87
N GLN A 87 -10.62 -9.82 8.47
CA GLN A 87 -11.96 -10.29 8.80
C GLN A 87 -12.04 -11.81 8.82
N ILE A 88 -13.10 -12.35 9.43
CA ILE A 88 -13.34 -13.80 9.48
C ILE A 88 -13.58 -14.42 8.09
N ASN A 89 -14.19 -13.67 7.17
CA ASN A 89 -14.35 -14.11 5.79
C ASN A 89 -13.09 -13.76 4.98
N ASP A 90 -12.11 -14.65 5.05
CA ASP A 90 -10.78 -14.45 4.45
C ASP A 90 -10.57 -15.23 3.14
N ARG A 91 -11.67 -15.71 2.53
CA ARG A 91 -11.70 -16.38 1.21
C ARG A 91 -12.61 -15.62 0.24
N LEU A 92 -12.27 -14.37 0.00
CA LEU A 92 -13.07 -13.47 -0.85
C LEU A 92 -12.85 -13.77 -2.34
N VAL A 93 -13.95 -13.71 -3.08
CA VAL A 93 -13.92 -13.64 -4.54
C VAL A 93 -14.13 -12.17 -4.91
N LEU A 94 -13.06 -11.50 -5.31
CA LEU A 94 -13.09 -10.08 -5.65
C LEU A 94 -13.19 -9.87 -7.17
N PRO A 95 -14.03 -8.93 -7.64
CA PRO A 95 -14.06 -8.55 -9.06
C PRO A 95 -12.71 -7.97 -9.47
N ARG A 96 -12.21 -8.29 -10.66
CA ARG A 96 -10.95 -7.75 -11.21
C ARG A 96 -11.14 -7.25 -12.65
N PRO A 97 -10.51 -6.14 -13.05
CA PRO A 97 -9.73 -5.22 -12.21
C PRO A 97 -10.61 -4.54 -11.16
N CYS A 98 -10.02 -4.08 -10.05
CA CYS A 98 -10.76 -3.61 -8.88
C CYS A 98 -10.46 -2.18 -8.42
N ILE A 99 -9.45 -1.53 -9.02
CA ILE A 99 -9.04 -0.15 -8.71
C ILE A 99 -8.94 0.67 -9.99
N ASP A 100 -9.72 1.75 -10.06
CA ASP A 100 -9.64 2.77 -11.11
C ASP A 100 -9.18 4.09 -10.49
N ALA A 101 -7.91 4.44 -10.70
CA ALA A 101 -7.34 5.72 -10.30
C ALA A 101 -7.10 6.67 -11.50
N THR A 102 -7.84 6.48 -12.61
CA THR A 102 -7.65 7.23 -13.86
C THR A 102 -7.83 8.73 -13.66
N THR A 103 -8.84 9.13 -12.91
CA THR A 103 -9.14 10.54 -12.61
C THR A 103 -9.11 10.76 -11.10
N VAL A 104 -10.27 10.63 -10.45
CA VAL A 104 -10.37 10.43 -9.01
C VAL A 104 -10.22 8.94 -8.70
N GLY A 105 -10.31 8.53 -7.44
CA GLY A 105 -10.20 7.12 -7.10
C GLY A 105 -11.57 6.44 -7.06
N TYR A 106 -11.67 5.26 -7.67
CA TYR A 106 -12.77 4.34 -7.49
C TYR A 106 -12.24 2.93 -7.21
N ASN A 107 -12.96 2.17 -6.39
CA ASN A 107 -12.71 0.76 -6.19
C ASN A 107 -14.02 -0.02 -6.10
N VAL A 108 -13.93 -1.34 -6.29
CA VAL A 108 -15.01 -2.32 -6.08
C VAL A 108 -14.59 -3.45 -5.12
N GLU A 109 -13.41 -3.32 -4.50
CA GLU A 109 -12.94 -4.19 -3.40
C GLU A 109 -13.13 -3.52 -2.04
N TRP A 110 -13.27 -4.29 -0.95
CA TRP A 110 -13.60 -3.76 0.38
C TRP A 110 -12.86 -4.43 1.56
N SER A 111 -11.95 -5.39 1.35
CA SER A 111 -11.28 -6.09 2.47
C SER A 111 -9.96 -6.77 2.07
N GLN A 112 -9.25 -7.34 3.05
CA GLN A 112 -7.97 -8.05 2.82
C GLN A 112 -8.13 -9.19 1.81
N GLU A 113 -7.09 -9.41 1.03
CA GLU A 113 -7.01 -10.52 0.06
C GLU A 113 -6.20 -11.71 0.59
N LEU A 114 -5.42 -11.48 1.65
CA LEU A 114 -4.68 -12.50 2.37
C LEU A 114 -5.58 -13.19 3.40
N ARG A 115 -5.29 -14.46 3.67
CA ARG A 115 -5.91 -15.17 4.80
C ARG A 115 -5.41 -14.60 6.11
N LEU A 116 -6.12 -14.84 7.21
CA LEU A 116 -5.71 -14.33 8.53
C LEU A 116 -4.27 -14.73 8.91
N ALA A 117 -3.89 -15.99 8.68
CA ALA A 117 -2.54 -16.46 8.98
C ALA A 117 -1.49 -15.81 8.07
N ASP A 118 -1.82 -15.59 6.81
CA ASP A 118 -0.91 -14.98 5.84
C ASP A 118 -0.71 -13.49 6.12
N SER A 119 -1.79 -12.76 6.47
CA SER A 119 -1.68 -11.34 6.85
C SER A 119 -0.91 -11.15 8.16
N LEU A 120 -1.13 -12.03 9.16
CA LEU A 120 -0.32 -12.03 10.38
C LEU A 120 1.18 -12.20 10.06
N ARG A 121 1.51 -13.20 9.23
CA ARG A 121 2.89 -13.44 8.79
C ARG A 121 3.49 -12.23 8.10
N GLU A 122 2.77 -11.59 7.17
CA GLU A 122 3.24 -10.42 6.44
C GLU A 122 3.45 -9.20 7.34
N TYR A 123 2.57 -8.97 8.32
CA TYR A 123 2.69 -7.84 9.24
C TYR A 123 3.87 -8.01 10.21
N VAL A 124 4.09 -9.23 10.73
CA VAL A 124 5.25 -9.53 11.56
C VAL A 124 6.55 -9.46 10.74
N ALA A 125 6.54 -9.99 9.51
CA ALA A 125 7.68 -9.87 8.59
C ALA A 125 8.01 -8.39 8.29
N GLY A 126 7.00 -7.56 8.02
CA GLY A 126 7.17 -6.12 7.86
C GLY A 126 7.81 -5.48 9.10
N SER A 127 7.31 -5.79 10.30
CA SER A 127 7.88 -5.30 11.56
C SER A 127 9.35 -5.69 11.73
N MET A 128 9.71 -6.96 11.47
CA MET A 128 11.10 -7.43 11.55
C MET A 128 12.02 -6.74 10.54
N LEU A 129 11.56 -6.51 9.30
CA LEU A 129 12.31 -5.77 8.30
C LEU A 129 12.54 -4.31 8.72
N LEU A 130 11.56 -3.68 9.38
CA LEU A 130 11.75 -2.35 9.97
C LEU A 130 12.82 -2.35 11.06
N ASP A 131 12.87 -3.38 11.90
CA ASP A 131 13.91 -3.48 12.94
C ASP A 131 15.32 -3.65 12.35
N VAL A 132 15.45 -4.40 11.24
CA VAL A 132 16.69 -4.44 10.45
C VAL A 132 17.07 -3.04 9.94
N LEU A 133 16.13 -2.33 9.31
CA LEU A 133 16.36 -0.97 8.79
C LEU A 133 16.82 0.02 9.87
N LYS A 134 16.22 -0.07 11.06
CA LYS A 134 16.54 0.78 12.22
C LYS A 134 17.91 0.44 12.82
N ALA A 135 18.20 -0.84 13.01
CA ALA A 135 19.47 -1.31 13.58
C ALA A 135 20.66 -0.86 12.72
N GLU A 136 20.59 -1.13 11.41
CA GLU A 136 21.61 -0.75 10.43
C GLU A 136 21.62 0.76 10.11
N ASN A 137 20.55 1.48 10.49
CA ASN A 137 20.31 2.86 10.09
C ASN A 137 20.43 3.04 8.57
N LEU A 138 19.72 2.22 7.79
CA LEU A 138 19.80 2.20 6.33
C LEU A 138 19.31 3.49 5.64
N LEU A 139 18.71 4.42 6.39
CA LEU A 139 18.45 5.79 5.94
C LEU A 139 19.76 6.62 5.86
N GLY A 140 20.79 6.27 6.62
CA GLY A 140 22.15 6.78 6.44
C GLY A 140 22.51 8.05 7.21
N LEU A 141 21.57 8.90 7.65
CA LEU A 141 21.91 10.09 8.44
C LEU A 141 21.89 9.79 9.96
N PRO A 142 22.79 10.40 10.76
CA PRO A 142 22.77 10.23 12.21
C PRO A 142 21.46 10.70 12.87
N SER A 143 20.86 11.79 12.36
CA SER A 143 19.60 12.33 12.88
C SER A 143 18.40 11.41 12.64
N ASP A 144 18.51 10.46 11.70
CA ASP A 144 17.42 9.58 11.33
C ASP A 144 17.05 8.64 12.48
N ARG A 145 18.03 8.28 13.33
CA ARG A 145 17.81 7.45 14.52
C ARG A 145 16.78 8.04 15.49
N LEU A 146 16.68 9.36 15.57
CA LEU A 146 15.72 10.05 16.44
C LEU A 146 14.31 10.09 15.85
N LYS A 147 14.14 9.63 14.60
CA LYS A 147 12.91 9.74 13.82
C LYS A 147 12.40 8.37 13.38
N GLN A 148 12.61 7.34 14.21
CA GLN A 148 12.25 5.96 13.90
C GLN A 148 11.06 5.45 14.71
N ASP A 149 10.53 6.22 15.66
CA ASP A 149 9.34 5.84 16.42
C ASP A 149 8.18 5.61 15.45
N THR A 150 7.71 4.36 15.43
CA THR A 150 6.77 3.83 14.44
C THR A 150 5.65 3.10 15.15
N ILE A 151 4.44 3.25 14.65
CA ILE A 151 3.25 2.57 15.14
C ILE A 151 2.65 1.77 13.99
N LEU A 152 2.43 0.48 14.21
CA LEU A 152 1.59 -0.36 13.36
C LEU A 152 0.21 -0.42 14.01
N ASP A 153 -0.82 0.01 13.30
CA ASP A 153 -2.21 0.03 13.77
C ASP A 153 -2.98 -1.10 13.10
N MET A 154 -3.53 -2.02 13.89
CA MET A 154 -4.34 -3.10 13.33
C MET A 154 -5.61 -2.53 12.72
N SER A 155 -6.12 -3.15 11.67
CA SER A 155 -7.49 -2.91 11.23
C SER A 155 -8.27 -4.21 11.22
N VAL A 156 -9.46 -4.18 11.80
CA VAL A 156 -10.41 -5.30 11.82
C VAL A 156 -11.76 -4.82 11.34
N GLY A 157 -12.53 -5.69 10.71
CA GLY A 157 -13.89 -5.40 10.23
C GLY A 157 -14.76 -6.65 10.25
N TYR A 158 -15.90 -6.58 9.55
CA TYR A 158 -17.01 -7.55 9.56
C TYR A 158 -18.02 -7.30 10.70
N ASP A 159 -18.73 -8.34 11.13
CA ASP A 159 -19.72 -8.31 12.21
C ASP A 159 -19.10 -8.74 13.57
N LEU A 160 -19.85 -8.50 14.65
CA LEU A 160 -19.46 -8.82 16.02
C LEU A 160 -19.21 -10.32 16.22
N ALA A 161 -20.02 -11.17 15.60
CA ALA A 161 -19.87 -12.62 15.69
C ALA A 161 -18.52 -13.08 15.09
N GLY A 162 -18.17 -12.54 13.92
CA GLY A 162 -16.92 -12.77 13.23
C GLY A 162 -15.72 -12.23 14.00
N ILE A 163 -15.80 -11.01 14.51
CA ILE A 163 -14.71 -10.41 15.30
C ILE A 163 -14.51 -11.14 16.65
N ARG A 164 -15.59 -11.69 17.24
CA ARG A 164 -15.51 -12.54 18.45
C ARG A 164 -15.05 -13.97 18.20
N SER A 165 -14.94 -14.38 16.94
CA SER A 165 -14.53 -15.74 16.59
C SER A 165 -13.16 -16.09 17.19
N PRO A 166 -12.91 -17.38 17.50
CA PRO A 166 -11.60 -17.83 17.97
C PRO A 166 -10.46 -17.43 17.03
N GLN A 167 -10.68 -17.43 15.72
CA GLN A 167 -9.68 -17.09 14.71
C GLN A 167 -9.27 -15.62 14.78
N VAL A 168 -10.23 -14.70 14.81
CA VAL A 168 -9.93 -13.25 14.87
C VAL A 168 -9.37 -12.88 16.25
N ARG A 169 -9.85 -13.49 17.33
CA ARG A 169 -9.25 -13.35 18.68
C ARG A 169 -7.78 -13.76 18.68
N ALA A 170 -7.48 -14.95 18.19
CA ALA A 170 -6.12 -15.47 18.13
C ALA A 170 -5.21 -14.57 17.29
N TRP A 171 -5.72 -14.03 16.16
CA TRP A 171 -4.99 -13.07 15.34
C TRP A 171 -4.66 -11.78 16.09
N ILE A 172 -5.63 -11.17 16.79
CA ILE A 172 -5.42 -9.95 17.58
C ILE A 172 -4.41 -10.21 18.73
N ASP A 173 -4.55 -11.33 19.44
CA ASP A 173 -3.62 -11.68 20.51
C ASP A 173 -2.20 -11.94 20.00
N SER A 174 -2.05 -12.52 18.81
CA SER A 174 -0.74 -12.70 18.16
C SER A 174 -0.12 -11.36 17.73
N MET A 175 -0.92 -10.37 17.31
CA MET A 175 -0.39 -9.02 17.06
C MET A 175 0.04 -8.30 18.35
N LYS A 176 -0.60 -8.59 19.49
CA LYS A 176 -0.19 -8.08 20.81
C LYS A 176 1.10 -8.75 21.31
N ASP A 177 1.34 -10.00 20.92
CA ASP A 177 2.54 -10.79 21.24
C ASP A 177 2.88 -11.79 20.12
N ALA A 178 3.69 -11.36 19.17
CA ALA A 178 4.05 -12.08 17.96
C ALA A 178 5.32 -12.93 18.11
N ARG A 179 5.68 -13.32 19.35
CA ARG A 179 6.91 -14.10 19.62
C ARG A 179 7.01 -15.35 18.75
N THR A 180 5.91 -16.08 18.61
CA THR A 180 5.87 -17.32 17.83
C THR A 180 6.17 -17.06 16.35
N GLU A 181 5.54 -16.05 15.78
CA GLU A 181 5.71 -15.66 14.37
C GLU A 181 7.10 -15.09 14.11
N VAL A 182 7.63 -14.29 15.03
CA VAL A 182 8.99 -13.73 14.96
C VAL A 182 10.02 -14.86 14.90
N GLU A 183 9.94 -15.85 15.78
CA GLU A 183 10.89 -16.97 15.78
C GLU A 183 10.73 -17.86 14.54
N ALA A 184 9.49 -18.11 14.08
CA ALA A 184 9.26 -18.86 12.84
C ALA A 184 9.80 -18.15 11.58
N LEU A 185 9.81 -16.81 11.56
CA LEU A 185 10.42 -16.03 10.48
C LEU A 185 11.94 -15.92 10.64
N ARG A 186 12.44 -15.84 11.89
CA ARG A 186 13.87 -15.84 12.21
C ARG A 186 14.54 -17.12 11.69
N ASP A 187 13.89 -18.26 11.83
CA ASP A 187 14.37 -19.57 11.34
C ASP A 187 14.50 -19.62 9.80
N GLN A 188 13.79 -18.75 9.06
CA GLN A 188 13.91 -18.65 7.60
C GLN A 188 15.09 -17.79 7.15
N ILE A 189 15.77 -17.08 8.05
CA ILE A 189 16.93 -16.25 7.71
C ILE A 189 18.11 -17.20 7.48
N PRO A 190 18.74 -17.25 6.29
CA PRO A 190 19.86 -18.14 5.98
C PRO A 190 21.19 -17.67 6.61
N ASP A 191 22.20 -18.54 6.65
CA ASP A 191 23.45 -18.29 7.37
C ASP A 191 24.27 -17.11 6.81
N ASP A 192 24.17 -16.84 5.50
CA ASP A 192 24.78 -15.66 4.88
C ASP A 192 24.20 -14.34 5.42
N LEU A 193 23.01 -14.40 6.03
CA LEU A 193 22.31 -13.27 6.63
C LEU A 193 22.29 -13.34 8.18
N ARG A 194 23.14 -14.17 8.79
CA ARG A 194 23.16 -14.40 10.24
C ARG A 194 23.26 -13.12 11.08
N ARG A 195 23.99 -12.09 10.61
CA ARG A 195 24.12 -10.81 11.35
C ARG A 195 22.79 -10.16 11.70
N TRP A 196 21.77 -10.34 10.86
CA TRP A 196 20.42 -9.84 11.10
C TRP A 196 19.53 -10.86 11.81
N ARG A 197 19.84 -12.16 11.69
CA ARG A 197 19.17 -13.23 12.43
C ARG A 197 19.26 -13.03 13.93
N ASP A 198 20.36 -12.47 14.43
CA ASP A 198 20.65 -12.33 15.86
C ASP A 198 20.12 -11.01 16.48
N LEU A 199 19.31 -10.22 15.75
CA LEU A 199 18.71 -8.98 16.27
C LEU A 199 17.61 -9.25 17.30
N ASP A 200 17.43 -8.31 18.24
CA ASP A 200 16.29 -8.30 19.15
C ASP A 200 15.06 -7.71 18.43
N PHE A 201 14.24 -8.60 17.87
CA PHE A 201 13.08 -8.21 17.09
C PHE A 201 11.90 -7.82 17.99
N THR A 202 11.15 -6.80 17.55
CA THR A 202 9.92 -6.37 18.20
C THR A 202 8.89 -7.48 18.20
N THR A 203 8.50 -7.96 19.39
CA THR A 203 7.46 -8.99 19.53
C THR A 203 6.10 -8.41 19.90
N ARG A 204 6.04 -7.20 20.47
CA ARG A 204 4.77 -6.50 20.76
C ARG A 204 4.44 -5.55 19.62
N VAL A 205 3.80 -6.07 18.58
CA VAL A 205 3.60 -5.36 17.31
C VAL A 205 2.55 -4.25 17.45
N SER A 206 1.38 -4.57 18.01
CA SER A 206 0.29 -3.58 18.18
C SER A 206 -0.67 -3.92 19.32
N ASP A 207 -1.19 -2.89 19.98
CA ASP A 207 -2.23 -2.96 21.04
C ASP A 207 -3.40 -2.00 20.76
N GLN A 208 -3.60 -1.64 19.49
CA GLN A 208 -4.59 -0.68 19.04
C GLN A 208 -5.19 -1.09 17.70
N ILE A 209 -6.47 -0.75 17.52
CA ILE A 209 -7.29 -1.17 16.38
C ILE A 209 -8.06 0.00 15.78
N THR A 210 -7.96 0.20 14.47
CA THR A 210 -8.94 0.94 13.67
C THR A 210 -10.02 -0.01 13.14
N LEU A 211 -11.22 0.06 13.72
CA LEU A 211 -12.41 -0.66 13.27
C LEU A 211 -12.92 -0.09 11.95
N SER A 212 -12.91 -0.90 10.90
CA SER A 212 -13.51 -0.57 9.62
C SER A 212 -14.97 -1.03 9.58
N THR A 213 -15.90 -0.08 9.65
CA THR A 213 -17.33 -0.38 9.49
C THR A 213 -17.66 -0.51 8.01
N PHE A 214 -18.34 -1.58 7.63
CA PHE A 214 -18.89 -1.72 6.28
C PHE A 214 -20.12 -0.81 6.10
N HIS A 215 -20.46 -0.46 4.86
CA HIS A 215 -21.69 0.28 4.57
C HIS A 215 -22.92 -0.57 4.92
N GLY A 216 -23.86 0.02 5.66
CA GLY A 216 -25.04 -0.63 6.22
C GLY A 216 -24.82 -1.27 7.59
N CYS A 217 -23.68 -1.04 8.25
CA CYS A 217 -23.41 -1.60 9.59
C CYS A 217 -24.30 -0.92 10.65
N PRO A 218 -25.17 -1.67 11.37
CA PRO A 218 -26.07 -1.08 12.35
C PRO A 218 -25.33 -0.48 13.56
N ALA A 219 -25.90 0.55 14.18
CA ALA A 219 -25.32 1.22 15.35
C ALA A 219 -25.01 0.27 16.53
N GLY A 220 -25.95 -0.64 16.81
CA GLY A 220 -25.77 -1.65 17.88
C GLY A 220 -24.63 -2.62 17.61
N GLU A 221 -24.36 -2.91 16.33
CA GLU A 221 -23.26 -3.76 15.90
C GLU A 221 -21.92 -3.06 16.14
N ILE A 222 -21.82 -1.79 15.73
CA ILE A 222 -20.64 -0.95 15.97
C ILE A 222 -20.35 -0.85 17.47
N GLU A 223 -21.36 -0.51 18.28
CA GLU A 223 -21.19 -0.39 19.73
C GLU A 223 -20.79 -1.72 20.38
N GLY A 224 -21.40 -2.84 19.94
CA GLY A 224 -21.05 -4.18 20.42
C GLY A 224 -19.61 -4.56 20.12
N ILE A 225 -19.14 -4.31 18.90
CA ILE A 225 -17.75 -4.58 18.48
C ILE A 225 -16.78 -3.74 19.29
N VAL A 226 -17.01 -2.42 19.39
CA VAL A 226 -16.07 -1.54 20.10
C VAL A 226 -16.03 -1.89 21.58
N ARG A 227 -17.17 -2.20 22.22
CA ARG A 227 -17.19 -2.69 23.60
C ARG A 227 -16.36 -3.95 23.74
N PHE A 228 -16.55 -4.94 22.87
CA PHE A 228 -15.76 -6.17 22.87
C PHE A 228 -14.24 -5.90 22.78
N LEU A 229 -13.83 -5.05 21.84
CA LEU A 229 -12.42 -4.71 21.65
C LEU A 229 -11.84 -3.97 22.87
N LEU A 230 -12.55 -3.00 23.43
CA LEU A 230 -12.11 -2.24 24.60
C LEU A 230 -12.08 -3.08 25.89
N THR A 231 -13.03 -4.02 26.07
CA THR A 231 -13.20 -4.71 27.35
C THR A 231 -12.60 -6.11 27.38
N GLU A 232 -12.76 -6.91 26.33
CA GLU A 232 -12.30 -8.30 26.29
C GLU A 232 -10.92 -8.42 25.62
N MET A 233 -10.69 -7.70 24.51
CA MET A 233 -9.37 -7.73 23.83
C MET A 233 -8.37 -6.74 24.44
N ASP A 234 -8.86 -5.78 25.23
CA ASP A 234 -8.07 -4.81 25.99
C ASP A 234 -7.13 -3.96 25.12
N VAL A 235 -7.68 -3.44 24.02
CA VAL A 235 -6.97 -2.60 23.04
C VAL A 235 -7.54 -1.18 22.99
N HIS A 236 -6.76 -0.24 22.45
CA HIS A 236 -7.26 1.08 22.07
C HIS A 236 -8.06 0.99 20.76
N VAL A 237 -9.10 1.82 20.59
CA VAL A 237 -9.99 1.70 19.42
C VAL A 237 -10.22 3.04 18.72
N THR A 238 -10.09 3.03 17.40
CA THR A 238 -10.55 4.09 16.49
C THR A 238 -11.69 3.54 15.64
N VAL A 239 -12.83 4.25 15.54
CA VAL A 239 -13.95 3.84 14.68
C VAL A 239 -13.95 4.64 13.38
N LYS A 240 -13.79 3.97 12.25
CA LYS A 240 -13.83 4.60 10.91
C LYS A 240 -15.26 4.77 10.44
N LEU A 241 -15.72 6.00 10.31
CA LEU A 241 -17.10 6.35 9.98
C LEU A 241 -17.27 6.64 8.48
N ASN A 242 -18.48 6.39 7.96
CA ASN A 242 -18.82 6.58 6.56
C ASN A 242 -19.19 8.04 6.26
N PRO A 243 -18.90 8.55 5.04
CA PRO A 243 -19.22 9.92 4.63
C PRO A 243 -20.73 10.18 4.49
N THR A 244 -21.54 9.11 4.39
CA THR A 244 -23.00 9.14 4.37
C THR A 244 -23.60 9.82 5.61
N LEU A 245 -22.88 9.82 6.74
CA LEU A 245 -23.26 10.49 7.98
C LEU A 245 -23.51 12.00 7.82
N LEU A 246 -22.96 12.63 6.76
CA LEU A 246 -23.23 14.03 6.45
C LEU A 246 -24.68 14.28 5.98
N GLY A 247 -25.34 13.26 5.42
CA GLY A 247 -26.67 13.32 4.82
C GLY A 247 -26.63 13.49 3.30
N GLN A 248 -27.56 12.84 2.60
CA GLN A 248 -27.55 12.74 1.14
C GLN A 248 -27.63 14.10 0.46
N GLU A 249 -28.57 14.96 0.86
CA GLU A 249 -28.77 16.28 0.26
C GLU A 249 -27.49 17.13 0.29
N THR A 250 -26.78 17.14 1.43
CA THR A 250 -25.54 17.89 1.55
C THR A 250 -24.41 17.26 0.73
N VAL A 251 -24.31 15.93 0.68
CA VAL A 251 -23.33 15.24 -0.15
C VAL A 251 -23.55 15.52 -1.64
N ASP A 252 -24.80 15.43 -2.11
CA ASP A 252 -25.16 15.68 -3.51
C ASP A 252 -24.91 17.15 -3.89
N GLY A 253 -25.30 18.10 -3.04
CA GLY A 253 -25.02 19.53 -3.27
C GLY A 253 -23.52 19.84 -3.33
N LEU A 254 -22.69 19.20 -2.50
CA LEU A 254 -21.23 19.34 -2.60
C LEU A 254 -20.69 18.73 -3.90
N LEU A 255 -21.15 17.54 -4.28
CA LEU A 255 -20.69 16.86 -5.50
C LEU A 255 -21.06 17.64 -6.76
N HIS A 256 -22.32 18.07 -6.88
CA HIS A 256 -22.88 18.64 -8.10
C HIS A 256 -22.68 20.16 -8.14
N ASP A 257 -23.16 20.88 -7.13
CA ASP A 257 -23.22 22.35 -7.19
C ASP A 257 -21.88 23.02 -6.87
N VAL A 258 -21.09 22.43 -5.96
CA VAL A 258 -19.79 22.99 -5.55
C VAL A 258 -18.64 22.46 -6.40
N LEU A 259 -18.61 21.14 -6.63
CA LEU A 259 -17.48 20.46 -7.24
C LEU A 259 -17.68 20.13 -8.74
N GLY A 260 -18.92 20.06 -9.25
CA GLY A 260 -19.22 19.84 -10.66
C GLY A 260 -19.07 18.39 -11.16
N TYR A 261 -19.24 17.39 -10.28
CA TYR A 261 -19.24 15.95 -10.62
C TYR A 261 -20.65 15.43 -10.92
N ASP A 262 -21.30 15.96 -11.95
CA ASP A 262 -22.67 15.60 -12.34
C ASP A 262 -22.84 14.13 -12.73
N GLU A 263 -21.75 13.45 -13.09
CA GLU A 263 -21.74 12.02 -13.42
C GLU A 263 -21.84 11.12 -12.18
N VAL A 264 -21.48 11.63 -11.00
CA VAL A 264 -21.44 10.86 -9.76
C VAL A 264 -22.83 10.86 -9.13
N ARG A 265 -23.44 9.67 -9.01
CA ARG A 265 -24.79 9.50 -8.46
C ARG A 265 -24.78 8.68 -7.19
N THR A 266 -25.26 9.26 -6.10
CA THR A 266 -25.51 8.57 -4.83
C THR A 266 -26.79 7.72 -4.91
N ARG A 267 -27.06 6.92 -3.87
CA ARG A 267 -28.30 6.16 -3.72
C ARG A 267 -28.85 6.37 -2.32
N ALA A 268 -30.12 6.75 -2.20
CA ALA A 268 -30.78 7.01 -0.93
C ALA A 268 -30.67 5.82 0.06
N GLU A 269 -30.84 4.60 -0.46
CA GLU A 269 -30.74 3.37 0.33
C GLU A 269 -29.41 3.17 1.06
N ASP A 270 -28.30 3.75 0.57
CA ASP A 270 -27.00 3.67 1.24
C ASP A 270 -26.93 4.61 2.45
N PHE A 271 -27.63 5.75 2.40
CA PHE A 271 -27.71 6.71 3.51
C PHE A 271 -28.70 6.24 4.58
N ASP A 272 -29.82 5.64 4.17
CA ASP A 272 -30.86 5.15 5.07
C ASP A 272 -30.38 3.96 5.92
N LYS A 273 -29.52 3.10 5.37
CA LYS A 273 -29.00 1.89 6.03
C LYS A 273 -27.77 2.16 6.89
N ASP A 274 -27.00 3.20 6.57
CA ASP A 274 -25.79 3.55 7.32
C ASP A 274 -26.12 4.10 8.72
N LEU A 275 -25.09 4.26 9.56
CA LEU A 275 -25.20 4.86 10.88
C LEU A 275 -25.80 6.27 10.80
N GLN A 276 -26.86 6.53 11.57
CA GLN A 276 -27.54 7.82 11.59
C GLN A 276 -26.87 8.81 12.55
N TRP A 277 -27.05 10.12 12.31
CA TRP A 277 -26.37 11.21 13.01
C TRP A 277 -26.48 11.13 14.54
N ASP A 278 -27.70 11.09 15.08
CA ASP A 278 -27.92 11.10 16.53
C ASP A 278 -27.34 9.85 17.19
N GLN A 279 -27.50 8.70 16.54
CA GLN A 279 -26.91 7.44 16.99
C GLN A 279 -25.39 7.51 17.03
N ALA A 280 -24.75 8.12 16.03
CA ALA A 280 -23.29 8.27 15.98
C ALA A 280 -22.75 9.10 17.17
N LEU A 281 -23.44 10.17 17.56
CA LEU A 281 -23.05 10.98 18.72
C LEU A 281 -23.27 10.22 20.03
N GLU A 282 -24.40 9.54 20.17
CA GLU A 282 -24.71 8.76 21.37
C GLU A 282 -23.74 7.60 21.61
N ILE A 283 -23.42 6.81 20.57
CA ILE A 283 -22.45 5.71 20.71
C ILE A 283 -21.06 6.26 21.01
N THR A 284 -20.69 7.40 20.44
CA THR A 284 -19.40 8.07 20.70
C THR A 284 -19.26 8.36 22.20
N ASP A 285 -20.29 8.92 22.83
CA ASP A 285 -20.25 9.28 24.25
C ASP A 285 -20.11 8.05 25.13
N ARG A 286 -20.96 7.04 24.90
CA ARG A 286 -20.95 5.79 25.67
C ARG A 286 -19.61 5.05 25.52
N LEU A 287 -19.08 4.95 24.30
CA LEU A 287 -17.82 4.25 24.05
C LEU A 287 -16.61 5.01 24.59
N SER A 288 -16.63 6.35 24.56
CA SER A 288 -15.61 7.18 25.19
C SER A 288 -15.56 6.97 26.70
N GLU A 289 -16.72 6.84 27.35
CA GLU A 289 -16.81 6.51 28.78
C GLU A 289 -16.27 5.11 29.08
N VAL A 290 -16.66 4.10 28.30
CA VAL A 290 -16.16 2.72 28.43
C VAL A 290 -14.64 2.70 28.32
N ALA A 291 -14.07 3.31 27.28
CA ALA A 291 -12.62 3.37 27.09
C ALA A 291 -11.93 3.98 28.31
N ARG A 292 -12.41 5.13 28.79
CA ARG A 292 -11.86 5.81 29.99
C ARG A 292 -11.88 4.92 31.23
N SER A 293 -13.01 4.23 31.49
CA SER A 293 -13.14 3.32 32.63
C SER A 293 -12.17 2.13 32.60
N ARG A 294 -11.61 1.82 31.42
CA ARG A 294 -10.64 0.74 31.21
C ARG A 294 -9.20 1.24 31.06
N GLY A 295 -8.97 2.55 31.18
CA GLY A 295 -7.65 3.14 30.88
C GLY A 295 -7.25 3.03 29.42
N ARG A 296 -8.23 2.87 28.53
CA ARG A 296 -8.07 2.81 27.06
C ARG A 296 -8.53 4.11 26.43
N THR A 297 -8.21 4.27 25.15
CA THR A 297 -8.58 5.44 24.36
C THR A 297 -9.55 5.05 23.26
N PHE A 298 -10.51 5.94 23.02
CA PHE A 298 -11.47 5.86 21.94
C PHE A 298 -11.30 7.09 21.04
N GLN A 299 -11.31 6.88 19.72
CA GLN A 299 -11.24 7.94 18.72
C GLN A 299 -12.18 7.62 17.54
N VAL A 300 -12.41 8.60 16.67
CA VAL A 300 -13.11 8.39 15.40
C VAL A 300 -12.20 8.72 14.22
N LYS A 301 -12.44 8.06 13.09
CA LYS A 301 -11.73 8.30 11.84
C LYS A 301 -12.69 8.72 10.74
N PHE A 302 -12.38 9.83 10.08
CA PHE A 302 -13.15 10.36 8.95
C PHE A 302 -12.30 10.33 7.68
N SER A 303 -12.59 9.52 6.66
CA SER A 303 -13.74 8.60 6.57
C SER A 303 -13.39 7.32 5.80
N ASN A 304 -14.37 6.42 5.69
CA ASN A 304 -14.41 5.44 4.61
C ASN A 304 -14.71 6.11 3.26
N THR A 305 -14.70 5.32 2.18
CA THR A 305 -15.11 5.73 0.83
C THR A 305 -16.60 6.08 0.76
N LEU A 306 -17.02 6.79 -0.30
CA LEU A 306 -18.44 7.07 -0.57
C LEU A 306 -19.00 6.09 -1.60
N VAL A 307 -20.07 5.36 -1.26
CA VAL A 307 -20.76 4.48 -2.23
C VAL A 307 -21.49 5.31 -3.27
N VAL A 308 -21.27 4.99 -4.54
CA VAL A 308 -21.92 5.64 -5.68
C VAL A 308 -22.29 4.60 -6.74
N ARG A 309 -23.21 4.94 -7.64
CA ARG A 309 -23.52 4.11 -8.80
C ARG A 309 -22.29 3.97 -9.71
N ASN A 310 -22.01 2.75 -10.15
CA ASN A 310 -20.97 2.52 -11.14
C ASN A 310 -21.43 3.08 -12.50
N HIS A 311 -20.68 4.03 -13.02
CA HIS A 311 -20.90 4.65 -14.34
C HIS A 311 -19.70 4.41 -15.29
N ARG A 312 -18.75 3.56 -14.89
CA ARG A 312 -17.51 3.28 -15.62
C ARG A 312 -17.59 1.94 -16.32
N SER A 313 -16.87 1.82 -17.44
CA SER A 313 -16.69 0.56 -18.18
C SER A 313 -15.43 -0.21 -17.79
N PHE A 314 -14.70 0.26 -16.76
CA PHE A 314 -13.42 -0.31 -16.34
C PHE A 314 -13.61 -1.57 -15.47
N PHE A 315 -14.56 -1.52 -14.53
CA PHE A 315 -14.89 -2.65 -13.66
C PHE A 315 -15.75 -3.69 -14.42
N PRO A 316 -15.80 -4.95 -13.94
CA PRO A 316 -16.71 -5.95 -14.49
C PRO A 316 -18.15 -5.44 -14.57
N ALA A 317 -18.84 -5.74 -15.68
CA ALA A 317 -20.19 -5.23 -15.95
C ALA A 317 -21.26 -5.63 -14.90
N ALA A 318 -20.96 -6.65 -14.08
CA ALA A 318 -21.82 -7.05 -12.97
C ALA A 318 -21.84 -6.00 -11.83
N GLU A 319 -20.79 -5.20 -11.68
CA GLU A 319 -20.65 -4.24 -10.58
C GLU A 319 -21.57 -3.04 -10.80
N GLN A 320 -22.65 -2.96 -10.02
CA GLN A 320 -23.62 -1.85 -10.09
C GLN A 320 -23.19 -0.62 -9.27
N VAL A 321 -22.27 -0.81 -8.34
CA VAL A 321 -21.81 0.19 -7.38
C VAL A 321 -20.30 0.25 -7.37
N MET A 322 -19.75 1.37 -6.94
CA MET A 322 -18.32 1.55 -6.70
C MET A 322 -18.10 2.55 -5.56
N TYR A 323 -16.89 2.57 -5.04
CA TYR A 323 -16.50 3.33 -3.87
C TYR A 323 -15.63 4.52 -4.28
N LEU A 324 -16.16 5.73 -4.18
CA LEU A 324 -15.45 6.97 -4.50
C LEU A 324 -14.44 7.34 -3.41
N SER A 325 -13.23 7.68 -3.84
CA SER A 325 -12.13 8.21 -3.04
C SER A 325 -11.42 9.38 -3.75
N GLY A 326 -10.36 9.93 -3.14
CA GLY A 326 -9.60 11.04 -3.70
C GLY A 326 -10.22 12.42 -3.45
N GLY A 327 -9.97 13.35 -4.37
CA GLY A 327 -10.24 14.79 -4.20
C GLY A 327 -11.66 15.17 -3.75
N PRO A 328 -12.74 14.65 -4.36
CA PRO A 328 -14.11 15.00 -3.97
C PRO A 328 -14.44 14.57 -2.54
N LEU A 329 -13.95 13.38 -2.16
CA LEU A 329 -14.15 12.85 -0.82
C LEU A 329 -13.48 13.74 0.23
N HIS A 330 -12.35 14.38 -0.08
CA HIS A 330 -11.72 15.33 0.85
C HIS A 330 -12.68 16.42 1.30
N VAL A 331 -13.39 17.07 0.36
CA VAL A 331 -14.30 18.19 0.65
C VAL A 331 -15.53 17.72 1.44
N ILE A 332 -16.12 16.59 1.04
CA ILE A 332 -17.26 15.98 1.74
C ILE A 332 -16.88 15.66 3.18
N THR A 333 -15.76 14.97 3.37
CA THR A 333 -15.30 14.55 4.69
C THR A 333 -14.88 15.74 5.55
N MET A 334 -14.31 16.79 4.97
CA MET A 334 -14.01 18.04 5.68
C MET A 334 -15.28 18.74 6.20
N ALA A 335 -16.36 18.76 5.42
CA ALA A 335 -17.65 19.28 5.87
C ALA A 335 -18.24 18.43 7.01
N LEU A 336 -18.13 17.09 6.91
CA LEU A 336 -18.53 16.18 7.98
C LEU A 336 -17.73 16.41 9.26
N VAL A 337 -16.42 16.61 9.16
CA VAL A 337 -15.57 16.91 10.32
C VAL A 337 -15.96 18.23 10.99
N ASP A 338 -16.26 19.29 10.23
CA ASP A 338 -16.73 20.55 10.83
C ASP A 338 -18.03 20.35 11.62
N ARG A 339 -19.00 19.64 11.03
CA ARG A 339 -20.26 19.31 11.70
C ARG A 339 -20.04 18.48 12.96
N TYR A 340 -19.21 17.44 12.89
CA TYR A 340 -18.96 16.53 14.01
C TYR A 340 -18.19 17.20 15.14
N ARG A 341 -17.15 17.96 14.83
CA ARG A 341 -16.32 18.62 15.84
C ARG A 341 -17.05 19.73 16.58
N ARG A 342 -18.07 20.37 15.97
CA ARG A 342 -18.98 21.27 16.69
C ARG A 342 -19.83 20.54 17.74
N ALA A 343 -20.20 19.28 17.47
CA ALA A 343 -20.99 18.47 18.39
C ALA A 343 -20.14 17.82 19.49
N ARG A 344 -18.92 17.38 19.16
CA ARG A 344 -18.02 16.62 20.06
C ARG A 344 -16.55 17.08 19.95
N PRO A 345 -16.22 18.31 20.39
CA PRO A 345 -14.85 18.86 20.32
C PRO A 345 -13.86 18.04 21.18
N GLU A 346 -14.38 17.39 22.22
CA GLU A 346 -14.09 16.05 22.73
C GLU A 346 -13.05 15.16 22.06
N VAL A 347 -13.47 14.72 20.89
CA VAL A 347 -13.09 13.40 20.41
C VAL A 347 -11.93 13.59 19.46
N PRO A 348 -10.78 12.93 19.71
CA PRO A 348 -9.68 12.98 18.76
C PRO A 348 -10.11 12.37 17.42
N ILE A 349 -9.59 12.94 16.33
CA ILE A 349 -9.97 12.56 14.98
C ILE A 349 -8.73 12.09 14.23
N SER A 350 -8.80 10.88 13.66
CA SER A 350 -7.92 10.45 12.57
C SER A 350 -8.57 10.81 11.23
N PHE A 351 -7.78 11.07 10.18
CA PHE A 351 -8.33 11.54 8.91
C PHE A 351 -7.81 10.75 7.70
N SER A 352 -8.72 10.43 6.77
CA SER A 352 -8.47 9.67 5.54
C SER A 352 -9.49 10.02 4.47
N ALA A 353 -9.22 11.06 3.69
CA ALA A 353 -10.04 11.42 2.53
C ALA A 353 -9.26 12.34 1.60
N GLY A 354 -8.84 11.85 0.44
CA GLY A 354 -8.20 12.65 -0.60
C GLY A 354 -6.97 13.45 -0.15
N VAL A 355 -6.19 12.91 0.79
CA VAL A 355 -4.99 13.58 1.30
C VAL A 355 -3.84 13.49 0.30
N ASP A 356 -3.38 14.64 -0.16
CA ASP A 356 -2.20 14.84 -1.01
C ASP A 356 -1.18 15.76 -0.32
N ALA A 357 -0.03 15.97 -0.93
CA ALA A 357 1.02 16.82 -0.36
C ALA A 357 0.56 18.28 -0.12
N GLN A 358 -0.43 18.75 -0.89
CA GLN A 358 -0.89 20.13 -0.89
C GLN A 358 -1.89 20.41 0.23
N ASN A 359 -2.73 19.44 0.62
CA ASN A 359 -3.65 19.58 1.75
C ASN A 359 -3.16 18.94 3.07
N TYR A 360 -2.10 18.12 3.04
CA TYR A 360 -1.58 17.44 4.22
C TYR A 360 -1.27 18.37 5.40
N ALA A 361 -0.58 19.49 5.16
CA ALA A 361 -0.26 20.43 6.22
C ALA A 361 -1.51 21.14 6.78
N ASP A 362 -2.58 21.30 5.99
CA ASP A 362 -3.87 21.76 6.53
C ASP A 362 -4.48 20.67 7.42
N CYS A 363 -4.50 19.40 7.01
CA CYS A 363 -4.95 18.29 7.85
C CYS A 363 -4.21 18.22 9.20
N VAL A 364 -2.88 18.39 9.21
CA VAL A 364 -2.08 18.42 10.44
C VAL A 364 -2.45 19.61 11.32
N ALA A 365 -2.62 20.80 10.73
CA ALA A 365 -3.04 22.01 11.45
C ALA A 365 -4.46 21.93 12.07
N LEU A 366 -5.26 20.96 11.63
CA LEU A 366 -6.56 20.64 12.20
C LEU A 366 -6.49 19.59 13.33
N GLY A 367 -5.27 19.22 13.76
CA GLY A 367 -5.05 18.29 14.85
C GLY A 367 -5.50 16.86 14.53
N PHE A 368 -5.50 16.47 13.25
CA PHE A 368 -5.81 15.09 12.87
C PHE A 368 -4.61 14.17 13.15
N THR A 369 -4.85 12.99 13.73
CA THR A 369 -3.80 12.00 13.99
C THR A 369 -4.37 10.57 14.00
N PRO A 370 -3.83 9.63 13.19
CA PRO A 370 -2.99 9.89 12.01
C PRO A 370 -3.73 10.65 10.90
N VAL A 371 -2.94 11.16 9.95
CA VAL A 371 -3.41 11.63 8.63
C VAL A 371 -2.96 10.60 7.60
N THR A 372 -3.90 9.79 7.11
CA THR A 372 -3.59 8.67 6.22
C THR A 372 -3.99 8.94 4.77
N THR A 373 -3.29 8.33 3.81
CA THR A 373 -3.55 8.48 2.37
C THR A 373 -3.56 7.14 1.63
N CYS A 374 -4.26 7.06 0.50
CA CYS A 374 -4.34 5.87 -0.35
C CYS A 374 -4.36 6.25 -1.84
N THR A 375 -5.38 6.99 -2.31
CA THR A 375 -5.54 7.32 -3.73
C THR A 375 -4.33 8.05 -4.33
N ASP A 376 -3.67 8.93 -3.56
CA ASP A 376 -2.49 9.64 -4.06
C ASP A 376 -1.30 8.68 -4.30
N LEU A 377 -1.16 7.65 -3.45
CA LEU A 377 -0.10 6.64 -3.56
C LEU A 377 -0.33 5.65 -4.71
N LEU A 378 -1.52 5.62 -5.31
CA LEU A 378 -1.80 4.86 -6.54
C LEU A 378 -1.33 5.59 -7.80
N ARG A 379 -0.99 6.88 -7.70
CA ARG A 379 -0.59 7.72 -8.84
C ARG A 379 0.93 7.63 -9.11
N PRO A 380 1.41 8.08 -10.29
CA PRO A 380 2.83 8.06 -10.61
C PRO A 380 3.71 8.63 -9.50
N GLY A 381 4.72 7.86 -9.12
CA GLY A 381 5.60 8.13 -7.99
C GLY A 381 5.33 7.25 -6.76
N GLY A 382 4.12 6.68 -6.62
CA GLY A 382 3.82 5.69 -5.58
C GLY A 382 4.06 6.20 -4.16
N TYR A 383 4.65 5.33 -3.34
CA TYR A 383 5.18 5.66 -2.02
C TYR A 383 6.12 6.88 -2.04
N GLY A 384 6.95 7.04 -3.08
CA GLY A 384 7.90 8.14 -3.24
C GLY A 384 7.27 9.54 -3.44
N ARG A 385 5.95 9.66 -3.29
CA ARG A 385 5.20 10.92 -3.19
C ARG A 385 5.15 11.47 -1.76
N LEU A 386 5.22 10.60 -0.74
CA LEU A 386 5.14 10.96 0.68
C LEU A 386 6.21 11.97 1.14
N PRO A 387 7.49 11.93 0.71
CA PRO A 387 8.48 12.91 1.18
C PRO A 387 8.09 14.37 0.90
N ARG A 388 7.28 14.63 -0.13
CA ARG A 388 6.79 15.98 -0.44
C ARG A 388 5.79 16.48 0.61
N TYR A 389 5.06 15.60 1.27
CA TYR A 389 4.08 15.95 2.30
C TYR A 389 4.79 16.63 3.47
N ASP A 390 5.82 15.96 4.01
CA ASP A 390 6.62 16.48 5.12
C ASP A 390 7.47 17.69 4.71
N ALA A 391 7.96 17.75 3.48
CA ALA A 391 8.67 18.93 2.99
C ALA A 391 7.78 20.19 3.04
N LEU A 392 6.55 20.10 2.53
CA LEU A 392 5.59 21.22 2.54
C LEU A 392 5.08 21.54 3.96
N LEU A 393 4.92 20.53 4.82
CA LEU A 393 4.65 20.75 6.25
C LEU A 393 5.81 21.53 6.89
N GLY A 394 7.04 21.09 6.69
CA GLY A 394 8.23 21.72 7.27
C GLY A 394 8.44 23.15 6.79
N GLU A 395 8.21 23.44 5.51
CA GLU A 395 8.21 24.81 4.97
C GLU A 395 7.22 25.72 5.72
N ARG A 396 5.98 25.24 5.93
CA ARG A 396 4.94 26.00 6.65
C ARG A 396 5.24 26.14 8.15
N MET A 397 5.78 25.10 8.78
CA MET A 397 6.21 25.15 10.18
C MET A 397 7.29 26.22 10.39
N ARG A 398 8.32 26.26 9.53
CA ARG A 398 9.38 27.28 9.60
C ARG A 398 8.85 28.68 9.34
N ALA A 399 7.96 28.85 8.36
CA ALA A 399 7.35 30.15 8.05
C ALA A 399 6.57 30.74 9.24
N LEU A 400 6.06 29.88 10.13
CA LEU A 400 5.32 30.27 11.32
C LEU A 400 6.17 30.26 12.60
N GLY A 401 7.47 29.94 12.52
CA GLY A 401 8.33 29.78 13.69
C GLY A 401 7.82 28.68 14.64
N ALA A 402 7.26 27.60 14.09
CA ALA A 402 6.69 26.49 14.86
C ALA A 402 7.66 25.30 14.86
N PRO A 403 8.51 25.13 15.90
CA PRO A 403 9.47 24.03 15.96
C PRO A 403 8.81 22.66 16.15
N ARG A 404 7.55 22.60 16.58
CA ARG A 404 6.79 21.36 16.83
C ARG A 404 5.35 21.46 16.32
N ILE A 405 4.72 20.30 16.05
CA ILE A 405 3.37 20.23 15.46
C ILE A 405 2.32 20.98 16.29
N GLY A 406 2.36 20.89 17.62
CA GLY A 406 1.38 21.61 18.45
C GLY A 406 1.49 23.14 18.27
N ASP A 407 2.70 23.69 18.20
CA ASP A 407 2.91 25.11 17.89
C ASP A 407 2.34 25.47 16.51
N PHE A 408 2.54 24.57 15.54
CA PHE A 408 2.00 24.74 14.19
C PHE A 408 0.48 24.76 14.18
N VAL A 409 -0.18 23.85 14.89
CA VAL A 409 -1.65 23.83 15.05
C VAL A 409 -2.17 25.14 15.63
N VAL A 410 -1.51 25.68 16.66
CA VAL A 410 -1.91 26.95 17.29
C VAL A 410 -1.74 28.15 16.33
N ARG A 411 -0.70 28.14 15.50
CA ARG A 411 -0.35 29.28 14.63
C ARG A 411 -0.99 29.23 13.22
N ALA A 412 -1.29 28.05 12.68
CA ALA A 412 -1.54 27.82 11.25
C ALA A 412 -2.70 28.60 10.62
N PHE A 413 -3.76 28.88 11.38
CA PHE A 413 -4.95 29.60 10.89
C PHE A 413 -5.18 30.94 11.61
N GLY A 414 -4.20 31.43 12.36
CA GLY A 414 -4.30 32.71 13.05
C GLY A 414 -5.32 32.75 14.20
N ARG A 415 -5.72 31.57 14.74
CA ARG A 415 -6.66 31.46 15.88
C ARG A 415 -5.98 31.19 17.22
N GLY A 416 -4.65 31.28 17.28
CA GLY A 416 -3.88 30.96 18.48
C GLY A 416 -4.22 31.81 19.70
N GLU A 417 -4.34 33.14 19.53
CA GLU A 417 -4.72 34.01 20.65
C GLU A 417 -6.09 33.67 21.21
N GLU A 418 -7.06 33.42 20.33
CA GLU A 418 -8.41 33.04 20.74
C GLU A 418 -8.41 31.69 21.47
N ALA A 419 -7.60 30.73 21.01
CA ALA A 419 -7.44 29.46 21.68
C ALA A 419 -6.89 29.63 23.11
N VAL A 420 -5.84 30.45 23.27
CA VAL A 420 -5.26 30.76 24.60
C VAL A 420 -6.29 31.43 25.51
N ARG A 421 -7.02 32.44 25.00
CA ARG A 421 -8.02 33.18 25.79
C ARG A 421 -9.22 32.31 26.18
N ALA A 422 -9.55 31.28 25.41
CA ALA A 422 -10.62 30.34 25.71
C ALA A 422 -10.22 29.33 26.80
N GLU A 423 -8.95 28.93 26.87
CA GLU A 423 -8.47 27.93 27.85
C GLU A 423 -7.94 28.56 29.15
N VAL A 424 -7.54 29.84 29.13
CA VAL A 424 -7.01 30.55 30.30
C VAL A 424 -7.61 31.96 30.40
N SER A 425 -8.34 32.22 31.48
CA SER A 425 -9.05 33.48 31.72
C SER A 425 -8.12 34.66 32.08
N GLY A 426 -6.95 34.40 32.68
CA GLY A 426 -5.97 35.42 33.08
C GLY A 426 -4.71 34.83 33.74
N GLY A 427 -3.75 35.70 34.09
CA GLY A 427 -2.57 35.35 34.89
C GLY A 427 -1.29 35.08 34.08
N PRO A 428 -0.16 34.81 34.78
CA PRO A 428 1.17 34.79 34.17
C PRO A 428 1.32 33.80 33.01
N ALA A 429 0.68 32.62 33.11
CA ALA A 429 0.71 31.61 32.04
C ALA A 429 0.02 32.09 30.76
N ARG A 430 -1.08 32.84 30.87
CA ARG A 430 -1.77 33.44 29.72
C ARG A 430 -0.89 34.51 29.07
N ASP A 431 -0.31 35.39 29.87
CA ASP A 431 0.53 36.49 29.36
C ASP A 431 1.79 35.94 28.68
N ALA A 432 2.38 34.88 29.25
CA ALA A 432 3.50 34.16 28.64
C ALA A 432 3.12 33.54 27.29
N LEU A 433 1.97 32.85 27.20
CA LEU A 433 1.49 32.24 25.95
C LEU A 433 1.18 33.29 24.88
N LEU A 434 0.49 34.38 25.23
CA LEU A 434 0.20 35.47 24.29
C LEU A 434 1.48 36.19 23.86
N GLY A 435 2.43 36.42 24.77
CA GLY A 435 3.74 36.98 24.46
C GLY A 435 4.55 36.08 23.52
N ALA A 436 4.56 34.77 23.74
CA ALA A 436 5.19 33.80 22.86
C ALA A 436 4.52 33.72 21.49
N LEU A 437 3.19 33.85 21.41
CA LEU A 437 2.50 33.95 20.12
C LEU A 437 2.94 35.18 19.33
N ALA A 438 2.97 36.35 19.98
CA ALA A 438 3.33 37.62 19.36
C ALA A 438 4.80 37.70 18.90
N THR A 439 5.71 37.04 19.62
CA THR A 439 7.16 37.10 19.36
C THR A 439 7.72 35.89 18.61
N GLY A 440 6.90 34.87 18.35
CA GLY A 440 7.38 33.60 17.77
C GLY A 440 8.13 32.71 18.77
N GLY A 441 7.90 32.88 20.07
CA GLY A 441 8.49 32.06 21.14
C GLY A 441 7.90 30.65 21.25
N ASP A 442 8.57 29.80 22.05
CA ASP A 442 8.16 28.42 22.34
C ASP A 442 6.90 28.38 23.22
N LEU A 443 5.80 27.86 22.68
CA LEU A 443 4.51 27.82 23.38
C LEU A 443 4.46 26.73 24.45
N LEU A 444 5.17 25.62 24.27
CA LEU A 444 5.27 24.56 25.27
C LEU A 444 5.99 25.09 26.52
N GLN A 445 7.09 25.81 26.33
CA GLN A 445 7.81 26.45 27.44
C GLN A 445 6.94 27.53 28.11
N ALA A 446 6.23 28.34 27.33
CA ALA A 446 5.33 29.37 27.88
C ALA A 446 4.17 28.78 28.70
N ALA A 447 3.66 27.61 28.31
CA ALA A 447 2.62 26.90 29.05
C ALA A 447 3.12 26.24 30.35
N ALA A 448 4.43 26.04 30.52
CA ALA A 448 5.00 25.30 31.65
C ALA A 448 4.74 25.95 33.02
N GLY A 449 4.48 27.27 33.06
CA GLY A 449 4.07 27.99 34.27
C GLY A 449 2.59 27.85 34.63
N GLY A 450 1.81 27.12 33.82
CA GLY A 450 0.39 26.83 34.04
C GLY A 450 0.13 25.48 34.70
N ASP A 451 -1.12 25.04 34.65
CA ASP A 451 -1.52 23.72 35.15
C ASP A 451 -1.11 22.60 34.17
N PRO A 452 -0.90 21.36 34.66
CA PRO A 452 -0.54 20.24 33.81
C PRO A 452 -1.49 20.05 32.62
N GLY A 453 -0.92 19.89 31.42
CA GLY A 453 -1.68 19.70 30.18
C GLY A 453 -2.25 20.98 29.57
N LEU A 454 -1.93 22.18 30.09
CA LEU A 454 -2.39 23.45 29.52
C LEU A 454 -2.05 23.58 28.03
N TYR A 455 -0.82 23.24 27.65
CA TYR A 455 -0.38 23.27 26.24
C TYR A 455 -1.30 22.41 25.35
N ASP A 456 -1.55 21.16 25.73
CA ASP A 456 -2.38 20.24 24.95
C ASP A 456 -3.82 20.73 24.80
N ARG A 457 -4.38 21.34 25.86
CA ARG A 457 -5.71 21.95 25.79
C ARG A 457 -5.77 23.13 24.83
N VAL A 458 -4.74 24.01 24.83
CA VAL A 458 -4.63 25.12 23.89
C VAL A 458 -4.49 24.61 22.45
N VAL A 459 -3.64 23.62 22.21
CA VAL A 459 -3.48 22.98 20.89
C VAL A 459 -4.80 22.41 20.39
N ARG A 460 -5.51 21.65 21.24
CA ARG A 460 -6.81 21.07 20.91
C ARG A 460 -7.86 22.15 20.64
N ARG A 461 -7.89 23.22 21.44
CA ARG A 461 -8.80 24.35 21.21
C ARG A 461 -8.52 25.02 19.87
N ALA A 462 -7.25 25.24 19.53
CA ALA A 462 -6.86 25.80 18.24
C ALA A 462 -7.32 24.90 17.09
N ALA A 463 -7.11 23.58 17.18
CA ALA A 463 -7.61 22.63 16.17
C ALA A 463 -9.13 22.74 15.94
N VAL A 464 -9.92 22.89 17.01
CA VAL A 464 -11.37 23.13 16.92
C VAL A 464 -11.68 24.45 16.20
N LEU A 465 -11.01 25.54 16.55
CA LEU A 465 -11.20 26.85 15.92
C LEU A 465 -10.74 26.89 14.45
N ASN A 466 -9.72 26.11 14.10
CA ASN A 466 -9.19 26.02 12.73
C ASN A 466 -10.12 25.23 11.80
N THR A 467 -10.90 24.28 12.33
CA THR A 467 -11.70 23.33 11.55
C THR A 467 -12.66 23.99 10.56
N PRO A 468 -13.53 24.95 10.94
CA PRO A 468 -14.42 25.60 9.98
C PRO A 468 -13.67 26.35 8.88
N LEU A 469 -12.49 26.92 9.18
CA LEU A 469 -11.66 27.60 8.19
C LEU A 469 -11.02 26.61 7.21
N GLY A 470 -10.56 25.46 7.70
CA GLY A 470 -10.04 24.38 6.88
C GLY A 470 -11.10 23.78 5.95
N ALA A 471 -12.32 23.54 6.47
CA ALA A 471 -13.44 23.04 5.67
C ALA A 471 -13.85 24.03 4.58
N ALA A 472 -13.97 25.32 4.91
CA ALA A 472 -14.26 26.37 3.92
C ALA A 472 -13.16 26.48 2.85
N ARG A 473 -11.88 26.39 3.24
CA ARG A 473 -10.75 26.39 2.30
C ARG A 473 -10.81 25.18 1.36
N ALA A 474 -11.08 23.99 1.88
CA ALA A 474 -11.21 22.78 1.06
C ALA A 474 -12.34 22.91 0.03
N ALA A 475 -13.51 23.42 0.42
CA ALA A 475 -14.63 23.64 -0.49
C ALA A 475 -14.34 24.70 -1.57
N ALA A 476 -13.54 25.72 -1.25
CA ALA A 476 -13.17 26.78 -2.18
C ALA A 476 -12.02 26.39 -3.13
N ASP A 477 -11.24 25.35 -2.81
CA ASP A 477 -10.04 25.00 -3.57
C ASP A 477 -10.39 24.41 -4.96
N PRO A 478 -10.02 25.07 -6.07
CA PRO A 478 -10.34 24.60 -7.40
C PRO A 478 -9.70 23.24 -7.75
N ARG A 479 -8.66 22.79 -7.03
CA ARG A 479 -8.03 21.48 -7.23
C ARG A 479 -8.98 20.31 -7.04
N HIS A 480 -10.03 20.48 -6.22
CA HIS A 480 -11.00 19.40 -5.96
C HIS A 480 -12.13 19.35 -6.99
N ARG A 481 -12.31 20.39 -7.82
CA ARG A 481 -13.38 20.47 -8.82
C ARG A 481 -13.17 19.48 -9.97
N ALA A 482 -14.27 19.01 -10.56
CA ALA A 482 -14.26 18.05 -11.65
C ALA A 482 -13.44 18.54 -12.85
N GLU A 483 -13.52 19.83 -13.18
CA GLU A 483 -12.73 20.44 -14.25
C GLU A 483 -11.23 20.13 -14.15
N LYS A 484 -10.66 20.13 -12.94
CA LYS A 484 -9.23 19.86 -12.71
C LYS A 484 -8.88 18.38 -12.63
N ASN A 485 -9.88 17.50 -12.58
CA ASN A 485 -9.68 16.07 -12.37
C ASN A 485 -10.19 15.20 -13.55
N ARG A 486 -10.76 15.77 -14.61
CA ARG A 486 -11.31 14.99 -15.75
C ARG A 486 -10.26 14.38 -16.70
N SER A 487 -9.01 14.82 -16.64
CA SER A 487 -7.98 14.38 -17.59
C SER A 487 -7.46 12.98 -17.26
N ALA A 488 -7.57 12.06 -18.22
CA ALA A 488 -7.00 10.72 -18.12
C ALA A 488 -5.49 10.71 -18.44
N PRO A 489 -4.72 9.70 -17.97
CA PRO A 489 -3.35 9.50 -18.39
C PRO A 489 -3.24 9.32 -19.91
N ARG A 490 -2.20 9.90 -20.51
CA ARG A 490 -1.99 9.87 -21.97
C ARG A 490 -1.56 8.47 -22.44
N LYS A 491 -2.33 7.90 -23.37
CA LYS A 491 -1.95 6.74 -24.18
C LYS A 491 -1.23 7.20 -25.47
N ILE A 492 -0.28 6.41 -25.96
CA ILE A 492 0.55 6.74 -27.14
C ILE A 492 0.16 5.97 -28.41
N GLY A 493 -0.85 5.09 -28.33
CA GLY A 493 -1.34 4.33 -29.48
C GLY A 493 -0.47 3.14 -29.89
N SER A 494 0.35 2.61 -28.97
CA SER A 494 1.04 1.32 -29.14
C SER A 494 0.56 0.33 -28.10
N HIS A 495 0.53 -0.95 -28.48
CA HIS A 495 0.23 -2.05 -27.57
C HIS A 495 1.50 -2.57 -26.91
N LEU A 496 1.39 -2.86 -25.62
CA LEU A 496 2.40 -3.63 -24.91
C LEU A 496 2.54 -5.00 -25.55
N VAL A 497 3.78 -5.46 -25.54
CA VAL A 497 4.17 -6.83 -25.89
C VAL A 497 5.14 -7.32 -24.82
N LEU A 498 5.42 -8.64 -24.86
CA LEU A 498 6.25 -9.33 -23.87
C LEU A 498 7.58 -8.61 -23.61
N PHE A 499 8.30 -8.22 -24.66
CA PHE A 499 9.56 -7.46 -24.59
C PHE A 499 9.45 -6.08 -25.23
N ASP A 500 10.35 -5.17 -24.86
CA ASP A 500 10.56 -3.88 -25.56
C ASP A 500 9.47 -2.81 -25.39
N CYS A 501 8.81 -2.75 -24.23
CA CYS A 501 7.98 -1.57 -23.90
C CYS A 501 8.82 -0.29 -23.95
N ILE A 502 8.18 0.88 -23.95
CA ILE A 502 8.89 2.16 -24.03
C ILE A 502 9.79 2.48 -22.83
N ASN A 503 9.86 1.62 -21.81
CA ASN A 503 10.73 1.72 -20.62
C ASN A 503 10.56 3.06 -19.90
N CYS A 504 9.30 3.41 -19.64
CA CYS A 504 8.95 4.60 -18.84
C CYS A 504 8.92 4.33 -17.33
N ASP A 505 9.00 3.07 -16.92
CA ASP A 505 9.03 2.55 -15.55
C ASP A 505 7.85 2.92 -14.66
N LYS A 506 6.83 3.61 -15.19
CA LYS A 506 5.67 4.10 -14.43
C LYS A 506 4.93 2.98 -13.71
N CYS A 507 4.90 1.78 -14.27
CA CYS A 507 4.16 0.64 -13.74
C CYS A 507 4.72 0.08 -12.42
N ILE A 508 5.98 0.38 -12.11
CA ILE A 508 6.67 -0.08 -10.91
C ILE A 508 6.14 0.68 -9.68
N PRO A 509 6.31 2.02 -9.57
CA PRO A 509 5.86 2.74 -8.38
C PRO A 509 4.34 2.84 -8.25
N VAL A 510 3.56 2.71 -9.34
CA VAL A 510 2.09 2.69 -9.25
C VAL A 510 1.55 1.32 -8.84
N CYS A 511 2.38 0.27 -8.83
CA CYS A 511 1.98 -1.01 -8.27
C CYS A 511 2.04 -0.91 -6.75
N PRO A 512 0.90 -0.96 -6.03
CA PRO A 512 0.93 -0.83 -4.58
C PRO A 512 1.70 -1.99 -3.93
N ASN A 513 1.71 -3.15 -4.58
CA ASN A 513 2.27 -4.39 -4.07
C ASN A 513 3.74 -4.65 -4.44
N ASP A 514 4.37 -3.75 -5.20
CA ASP A 514 5.72 -3.95 -5.76
C ASP A 514 5.82 -5.26 -6.60
N ALA A 515 4.76 -5.57 -7.35
CA ALA A 515 4.72 -6.74 -8.21
C ALA A 515 5.40 -6.52 -9.56
N ASN A 516 5.48 -5.27 -10.05
CA ASN A 516 6.20 -4.99 -11.30
C ASN A 516 7.64 -4.61 -10.97
N PHE A 517 8.61 -5.27 -11.60
CA PHE A 517 10.04 -5.05 -11.33
C PHE A 517 10.88 -5.05 -12.62
N VAL A 518 12.07 -4.48 -12.52
CA VAL A 518 13.04 -4.44 -13.62
C VAL A 518 13.91 -5.70 -13.62
N TYR A 519 14.18 -6.21 -14.82
CA TYR A 519 15.30 -7.11 -15.05
C TYR A 519 16.03 -6.71 -16.34
N GLU A 520 17.29 -7.12 -16.46
CA GLU A 520 18.12 -6.80 -17.63
C GLU A 520 18.36 -8.08 -18.42
N THR A 521 18.22 -8.04 -19.74
CA THR A 521 18.51 -9.16 -20.63
C THR A 521 19.35 -8.70 -21.82
N ALA A 522 20.04 -9.61 -22.52
CA ALA A 522 20.82 -9.23 -23.69
C ALA A 522 19.89 -9.05 -24.91
N PRO A 523 20.04 -7.97 -25.71
CA PRO A 523 19.32 -7.87 -26.98
C PRO A 523 19.58 -9.09 -27.85
N LEU A 524 18.54 -9.59 -28.51
CA LEU A 524 18.59 -10.79 -29.35
C LEU A 524 17.82 -10.54 -30.64
N SER A 525 18.46 -10.84 -31.78
CA SER A 525 17.82 -10.90 -33.08
C SER A 525 18.29 -12.14 -33.81
N VAL A 526 17.43 -13.15 -33.93
CA VAL A 526 17.80 -14.45 -34.50
C VAL A 526 16.65 -15.01 -35.33
N SER A 527 16.97 -15.60 -36.49
CA SER A 527 16.02 -16.41 -37.25
C SER A 527 15.95 -17.81 -36.63
N TYR A 528 14.75 -18.36 -36.52
CA TYR A 528 14.55 -19.66 -35.89
C TYR A 528 13.69 -20.58 -36.75
N GLU A 529 13.75 -21.87 -36.43
CA GLU A 529 13.01 -22.96 -37.07
C GLU A 529 11.98 -23.53 -36.08
N HIS A 530 10.88 -24.12 -36.57
CA HIS A 530 10.03 -24.97 -35.73
C HIS A 530 10.39 -26.45 -35.94
N PHE A 531 9.92 -27.32 -35.05
CA PHE A 531 10.23 -28.75 -35.06
C PHE A 531 8.95 -29.54 -35.14
N ARG A 532 8.80 -30.38 -36.17
CA ARG A 532 7.57 -31.14 -36.43
C ARG A 532 7.85 -32.64 -36.47
N VAL A 533 6.99 -33.42 -35.81
CA VAL A 533 7.01 -34.89 -35.92
C VAL A 533 6.51 -35.32 -37.30
N ARG A 534 7.30 -36.16 -37.97
CA ARG A 534 6.97 -36.83 -39.24
C ARG A 534 7.43 -38.27 -39.17
N GLU A 535 6.50 -39.21 -39.26
CA GLU A 535 6.79 -40.65 -39.29
C GLU A 535 7.69 -41.10 -38.10
N GLY A 536 7.48 -40.50 -36.92
CA GLY A 536 8.26 -40.78 -35.71
C GLY A 536 9.61 -40.08 -35.60
N ALA A 537 10.06 -39.34 -36.64
CA ALA A 537 11.26 -38.51 -36.61
C ALA A 537 10.92 -37.01 -36.45
N VAL A 538 11.89 -36.20 -36.03
CA VAL A 538 11.71 -34.74 -35.92
C VAL A 538 12.32 -34.05 -37.13
N ALA A 539 11.49 -33.39 -37.93
CA ALA A 539 11.91 -32.56 -39.05
C ALA A 539 11.92 -31.07 -38.66
N ARG A 540 12.92 -30.33 -39.16
CA ARG A 540 12.97 -28.86 -39.07
C ARG A 540 12.07 -28.26 -40.15
N ILE A 541 11.29 -27.25 -39.78
CA ILE A 541 10.48 -26.47 -40.73
C ILE A 541 10.74 -24.97 -40.54
N PRO A 542 10.57 -24.13 -41.58
CA PRO A 542 10.76 -22.70 -41.45
C PRO A 542 9.95 -22.12 -40.28
N GLY A 543 10.61 -21.31 -39.45
CA GLY A 543 9.98 -20.54 -38.38
C GLY A 543 9.90 -19.07 -38.73
N GLY A 544 10.36 -18.21 -37.82
CA GLY A 544 10.28 -16.77 -37.95
C GLY A 544 11.54 -16.03 -37.55
N GLN A 545 11.40 -14.73 -37.31
CA GLN A 545 12.42 -13.88 -36.72
C GLN A 545 12.03 -13.55 -35.29
N PHE A 546 12.92 -13.83 -34.35
CA PHE A 546 12.78 -13.42 -32.96
C PHE A 546 13.56 -12.14 -32.74
N VAL A 547 12.94 -11.12 -32.13
CA VAL A 547 13.58 -9.83 -31.86
C VAL A 547 13.22 -9.34 -30.45
N ALA A 548 14.23 -9.11 -29.62
CA ALA A 548 14.19 -8.33 -28.39
C ALA A 548 15.32 -7.30 -28.45
N ARG A 549 15.00 -6.01 -28.50
CA ARG A 549 15.95 -4.93 -28.82
C ARG A 549 16.52 -4.27 -27.58
N LYS A 550 15.74 -4.16 -26.52
CA LYS A 550 16.09 -3.40 -25.31
C LYS A 550 16.68 -4.35 -24.28
N ALA A 551 17.72 -3.90 -23.57
CA ALA A 551 18.26 -4.67 -22.46
C ALA A 551 17.35 -4.59 -21.23
N HIS A 552 16.90 -3.37 -20.94
CA HIS A 552 16.00 -3.07 -19.84
C HIS A 552 14.59 -3.59 -20.15
N GLN A 553 14.12 -4.51 -19.31
CA GLN A 553 12.81 -5.15 -19.44
C GLN A 553 12.05 -5.10 -18.11
N ILE A 554 10.73 -5.22 -18.20
CA ILE A 554 9.82 -5.21 -17.05
C ILE A 554 9.16 -6.58 -16.96
N ALA A 555 9.07 -7.12 -15.75
CA ALA A 555 8.33 -8.33 -15.42
C ALA A 555 7.29 -8.04 -14.34
N ASN A 556 6.30 -8.92 -14.23
CA ASN A 556 5.32 -8.95 -13.15
C ASN A 556 5.56 -10.21 -12.30
N PHE A 557 5.71 -10.05 -10.98
CA PHE A 557 5.81 -11.15 -10.03
C PHE A 557 4.40 -11.52 -9.56
N GLN A 558 3.92 -12.68 -10.01
CA GLN A 558 2.55 -13.12 -9.83
C GLN A 558 2.14 -13.19 -8.36
N ASP A 559 3.02 -13.73 -7.53
CA ASP A 559 2.76 -13.95 -6.11
C ASP A 559 2.46 -12.62 -5.38
N PHE A 560 2.94 -11.48 -5.89
CA PHE A 560 2.62 -10.15 -5.33
C PHE A 560 1.45 -9.45 -6.04
N CYS A 561 1.01 -9.97 -7.18
CA CYS A 561 0.05 -9.31 -8.06
C CYS A 561 -1.38 -9.74 -7.73
N ASN A 562 -2.21 -8.79 -7.31
CA ASN A 562 -3.64 -8.99 -7.13
C ASN A 562 -4.49 -8.64 -8.37
N GLU A 563 -3.86 -8.34 -9.50
CA GLU A 563 -4.58 -7.93 -10.73
C GLU A 563 -5.52 -6.72 -10.51
N CYS A 564 -5.17 -5.79 -9.61
CA CYS A 564 -6.01 -4.63 -9.31
C CYS A 564 -6.27 -3.71 -10.52
N GLY A 565 -5.41 -3.77 -11.55
CA GLY A 565 -5.53 -3.00 -12.79
C GLY A 565 -4.81 -1.64 -12.77
N ASN A 566 -4.34 -1.16 -11.63
CA ASN A 566 -3.81 0.21 -11.51
C ASN A 566 -2.59 0.48 -12.43
N CYS A 567 -1.74 -0.52 -12.67
CA CYS A 567 -0.60 -0.36 -13.57
C CYS A 567 -0.97 -0.20 -15.05
N ASP A 568 -2.15 -0.66 -15.47
CA ASP A 568 -2.66 -0.45 -16.83
C ASP A 568 -3.12 0.99 -17.05
N VAL A 569 -3.85 1.54 -16.08
CA VAL A 569 -4.33 2.93 -16.07
C VAL A 569 -3.21 3.93 -16.39
N PHE A 570 -2.03 3.75 -15.77
CA PHE A 570 -0.89 4.66 -15.95
C PHE A 570 0.13 4.21 -16.99
N CYS A 571 -0.04 3.03 -17.59
CA CYS A 571 0.80 2.62 -18.70
C CYS A 571 0.50 3.50 -19.91
N PRO A 572 1.50 4.12 -20.55
CA PRO A 572 1.29 4.89 -21.77
C PRO A 572 0.93 4.00 -22.97
N GLU A 573 1.20 2.71 -22.89
CA GLU A 573 0.87 1.70 -23.90
C GLU A 573 -0.40 0.94 -23.48
N ASP A 574 -1.08 0.33 -24.44
CA ASP A 574 -2.32 -0.41 -24.24
C ASP A 574 -2.04 -1.88 -23.88
N GLY A 575 -2.90 -2.50 -23.06
CA GLY A 575 -2.84 -3.92 -22.69
C GLY A 575 -2.47 -4.22 -21.24
N GLY A 576 -1.85 -3.27 -20.53
CA GLY A 576 -1.57 -3.40 -19.10
C GLY A 576 -0.33 -4.26 -18.76
N PRO A 577 0.62 -3.77 -17.93
CA PRO A 577 1.83 -4.51 -17.58
C PRO A 577 1.58 -5.86 -16.92
N TYR A 578 0.60 -5.97 -16.02
CA TYR A 578 0.28 -7.22 -15.32
C TYR A 578 -0.30 -8.32 -16.24
N ILE A 579 -0.73 -7.96 -17.46
CA ILE A 579 -1.27 -8.88 -18.46
C ILE A 579 -0.16 -9.25 -19.45
N GLU A 580 0.49 -8.25 -20.03
CA GLU A 580 1.34 -8.43 -21.22
C GLU A 580 2.82 -8.72 -20.90
N LYS A 581 3.31 -8.31 -19.72
CA LYS A 581 4.71 -8.55 -19.34
C LYS A 581 4.94 -9.97 -18.83
N PRO A 582 6.18 -10.49 -18.90
CA PRO A 582 6.50 -11.80 -18.36
C PRO A 582 6.01 -11.91 -16.93
N ARG A 583 5.14 -12.90 -16.69
CA ARG A 583 4.58 -13.22 -15.39
C ARG A 583 5.47 -14.27 -14.72
N LEU A 584 6.07 -13.93 -13.59
CA LEU A 584 7.02 -14.76 -12.86
C LEU A 584 6.37 -15.27 -11.57
N PHE A 585 6.40 -16.58 -11.37
CA PHE A 585 5.88 -17.24 -10.17
C PHE A 585 7.01 -17.46 -9.16
N GLY A 586 6.72 -17.31 -7.86
CA GLY A 586 7.71 -17.52 -6.81
C GLY A 586 7.99 -18.99 -6.50
N SER A 587 7.07 -19.89 -6.88
CA SER A 587 7.21 -21.33 -6.66
C SER A 587 6.60 -22.16 -7.79
N LEU A 588 7.03 -23.43 -7.89
CA LEU A 588 6.40 -24.38 -8.81
C LEU A 588 4.95 -24.68 -8.40
N GLU A 589 4.65 -24.62 -7.10
CA GLU A 589 3.30 -24.79 -6.56
C GLU A 589 2.37 -23.68 -7.06
N SER A 590 2.76 -22.41 -6.93
CA SER A 590 1.94 -21.29 -7.40
C SER A 590 1.75 -21.30 -8.94
N TRP A 591 2.78 -21.67 -9.69
CA TRP A 591 2.68 -21.86 -11.15
C TRP A 591 1.73 -23.01 -11.54
N THR A 592 1.71 -24.08 -10.75
CA THR A 592 0.83 -25.25 -10.98
C THR A 592 -0.60 -24.96 -10.53
N ALA A 593 -0.81 -24.11 -9.52
CA ALA A 593 -2.13 -23.75 -9.04
C ALA A 593 -2.92 -22.90 -10.04
N LEU A 594 -2.24 -22.01 -10.79
CA LEU A 594 -2.83 -21.10 -11.79
C LEU A 594 -2.59 -21.61 -13.22
N ARG A 595 -3.19 -22.75 -13.55
CA ARG A 595 -3.01 -23.48 -14.82
C ARG A 595 -3.54 -22.70 -16.04
N GLU A 596 -4.50 -21.84 -15.81
CA GLU A 596 -5.19 -21.04 -16.83
C GLU A 596 -4.40 -19.80 -17.28
N ARG A 597 -3.27 -19.51 -16.63
CA ARG A 597 -2.46 -18.31 -16.89
C ARG A 597 -1.14 -18.65 -17.56
N ASP A 598 -0.75 -17.88 -18.57
CA ASP A 598 0.61 -17.92 -19.09
C ASP A 598 1.61 -17.33 -18.08
N GLY A 599 2.86 -17.78 -18.12
CA GLY A 599 3.94 -17.28 -17.29
C GLY A 599 5.03 -18.30 -17.01
N PHE A 600 5.98 -17.93 -16.15
CA PHE A 600 7.26 -18.58 -15.98
C PHE A 600 7.54 -18.86 -14.49
N PHE A 601 8.00 -20.06 -14.18
CA PHE A 601 8.70 -20.34 -12.92
C PHE A 601 10.17 -20.61 -13.23
N VAL A 602 11.07 -19.90 -12.55
CA VAL A 602 12.50 -19.94 -12.81
C VAL A 602 13.24 -20.31 -11.55
N ARG A 603 14.10 -21.33 -11.63
CA ARG A 603 14.87 -21.84 -10.50
C ARG A 603 16.33 -21.95 -10.87
N ARG A 604 17.20 -21.43 -10.01
CA ARG A 604 18.64 -21.73 -10.04
C ARG A 604 18.94 -23.00 -9.24
N GLY A 605 19.86 -23.83 -9.72
CA GLY A 605 20.30 -25.03 -9.01
C GLY A 605 21.78 -25.32 -9.25
N ASP A 606 22.39 -26.07 -8.33
CA ASP A 606 23.83 -26.40 -8.36
C ASP A 606 24.24 -27.19 -9.62
N GLY A 607 23.31 -27.95 -10.20
CA GLY A 607 23.49 -28.73 -11.44
C GLY A 607 23.00 -28.05 -12.72
N GLY A 608 22.51 -26.80 -12.63
CA GLY A 608 21.93 -26.08 -13.76
C GLY A 608 20.65 -25.32 -13.39
N ASP A 609 20.33 -24.33 -14.22
CA ASP A 609 19.09 -23.55 -14.10
C ASP A 609 17.93 -24.34 -14.75
N ALA A 610 16.72 -24.15 -14.24
CA ALA A 610 15.50 -24.73 -14.82
C ALA A 610 14.40 -23.68 -14.95
N VAL A 611 13.70 -23.70 -16.08
CA VAL A 611 12.58 -22.81 -16.39
C VAL A 611 11.38 -23.66 -16.79
N TRP A 612 10.25 -23.43 -16.13
CA TRP A 612 8.94 -23.91 -16.53
C TRP A 612 8.20 -22.71 -17.12
N ALA A 613 7.53 -22.91 -18.24
CA ALA A 613 6.77 -21.84 -18.86
C ALA A 613 5.45 -22.35 -19.41
N ARG A 614 4.43 -21.51 -19.33
CA ARG A 614 3.20 -21.63 -20.11
C ARG A 614 3.12 -20.43 -21.04
N ILE A 615 3.11 -20.69 -22.34
CA ILE A 615 3.11 -19.65 -23.38
C ILE A 615 2.01 -20.00 -24.38
N ARG A 616 1.03 -19.11 -24.52
CA ARG A 616 -0.17 -19.31 -25.34
C ARG A 616 -0.87 -20.62 -25.00
N GLY A 617 -0.97 -20.93 -23.70
CA GLY A 617 -1.60 -22.15 -23.18
C GLY A 617 -0.79 -23.45 -23.35
N SER A 618 0.39 -23.41 -23.99
CA SER A 618 1.26 -24.58 -24.14
C SER A 618 2.33 -24.60 -23.05
N GLU A 619 2.56 -25.76 -22.43
CA GLU A 619 3.56 -25.92 -21.38
C GLU A 619 4.91 -26.37 -21.93
N TYR A 620 5.96 -25.77 -21.39
CA TYR A 620 7.35 -26.00 -21.79
C TYR A 620 8.24 -26.12 -20.56
N ARG A 621 9.34 -26.87 -20.73
CA ARG A 621 10.42 -26.98 -19.76
C ARG A 621 11.77 -26.76 -20.45
N LEU A 622 12.64 -26.01 -19.79
CA LEU A 622 14.02 -25.77 -20.20
C LEU A 622 14.94 -26.07 -19.01
N GLU A 623 15.93 -26.93 -19.22
CA GLU A 623 17.05 -27.14 -18.29
C GLU A 623 18.32 -26.60 -18.94
N VAL A 624 19.17 -25.90 -18.17
CA VAL A 624 20.37 -25.23 -18.68
C VAL A 624 21.57 -25.51 -17.79
N ASP A 625 22.59 -26.15 -18.35
CA ASP A 625 23.94 -26.20 -17.80
C ASP A 625 24.77 -25.08 -18.46
N ARG A 626 24.94 -23.98 -17.73
CA ARG A 626 25.71 -22.82 -18.21
C ARG A 626 27.19 -23.12 -18.39
N ALA A 627 27.76 -24.04 -17.61
CA ALA A 627 29.17 -24.38 -17.67
C ALA A 627 29.50 -25.16 -18.94
N ARG A 628 28.60 -26.07 -19.34
CA ARG A 628 28.75 -26.87 -20.56
C ARG A 628 28.20 -26.23 -21.83
N ASP A 629 27.55 -25.06 -21.70
CA ASP A 629 26.81 -24.43 -22.79
C ASP A 629 25.80 -25.40 -23.43
N ARG A 630 25.01 -26.07 -22.58
CA ARG A 630 24.02 -27.06 -22.99
C ARG A 630 22.69 -26.81 -22.32
N GLY A 631 21.61 -27.00 -23.07
CA GLY A 631 20.27 -27.04 -22.48
C GLY A 631 19.37 -28.04 -23.18
N PHE A 632 18.32 -28.44 -22.48
CA PHE A 632 17.28 -29.35 -22.96
C PHE A 632 15.95 -28.64 -22.88
N PHE A 633 15.36 -28.35 -24.04
CA PHE A 633 14.07 -27.68 -24.19
C PHE A 633 13.00 -28.68 -24.64
N THR A 634 11.86 -28.73 -23.97
CA THR A 634 10.79 -29.69 -24.30
C THR A 634 9.40 -29.16 -24.02
N ASP A 635 8.42 -29.64 -24.79
CA ASP A 635 6.97 -29.50 -24.54
C ASP A 635 6.32 -30.82 -24.05
N GLY A 636 7.14 -31.80 -23.66
CA GLY A 636 6.71 -33.15 -23.28
C GLY A 636 6.49 -34.12 -24.46
N VAL A 637 6.51 -33.64 -25.70
CA VAL A 637 6.40 -34.44 -26.93
C VAL A 637 7.70 -34.42 -27.72
N ILE A 638 8.29 -33.24 -27.95
CA ILE A 638 9.61 -33.07 -28.58
C ILE A 638 10.60 -32.56 -27.52
N THR A 639 11.83 -33.06 -27.55
CA THR A 639 12.97 -32.53 -26.79
C THR A 639 14.04 -32.05 -27.75
N ILE A 640 14.57 -30.86 -27.52
CA ILE A 640 15.62 -30.23 -28.30
C ILE A 640 16.83 -29.97 -27.39
N GLU A 641 17.97 -30.52 -27.76
CA GLU A 641 19.26 -30.12 -27.19
C GLU A 641 19.69 -28.80 -27.86
N VAL A 642 20.11 -27.82 -27.08
CA VAL A 642 20.51 -26.49 -27.56
C VAL A 642 21.89 -26.09 -27.04
N SER A 643 22.61 -25.29 -27.84
CA SER A 643 23.69 -24.45 -27.30
C SER A 643 23.00 -23.22 -26.70
N HIS A 644 23.15 -23.05 -25.39
CA HIS A 644 22.40 -22.03 -24.66
C HIS A 644 22.92 -20.62 -24.97
N ARG A 645 24.23 -20.46 -25.15
CA ARG A 645 24.90 -19.19 -25.49
C ARG A 645 24.63 -18.79 -26.93
N GLU A 646 24.72 -19.73 -27.88
CA GLU A 646 24.51 -19.45 -29.30
C GLU A 646 23.02 -19.44 -29.69
N ARG A 647 22.11 -19.79 -28.77
CA ARG A 647 20.65 -19.81 -28.95
C ARG A 647 20.21 -20.68 -30.13
N ARG A 648 20.90 -21.79 -30.39
CA ARG A 648 20.64 -22.65 -31.55
C ARG A 648 20.44 -24.13 -31.18
N PRO A 649 19.62 -24.86 -31.96
CA PRO A 649 19.41 -26.30 -31.80
C PRO A 649 20.64 -27.10 -32.23
N LEU A 650 21.02 -28.07 -31.40
CA LEU A 650 22.08 -29.06 -31.64
C LEU A 650 21.51 -30.41 -32.09
N GLY A 651 20.39 -30.83 -31.48
CA GLY A 651 19.70 -32.07 -31.79
C GLY A 651 18.23 -32.00 -31.38
N ALA A 652 17.38 -32.83 -31.98
CA ALA A 652 15.97 -32.91 -31.64
C ALA A 652 15.47 -34.36 -31.72
N GLN A 653 14.63 -34.74 -30.76
CA GLN A 653 14.06 -36.08 -30.65
C GLN A 653 12.59 -35.99 -30.23
N ALA A 654 11.75 -36.88 -30.78
CA ALA A 654 10.38 -37.03 -30.37
C ALA A 654 10.28 -38.12 -29.30
N ARG A 655 9.33 -37.97 -28.37
CA ARG A 655 8.95 -39.03 -27.45
C ARG A 655 8.38 -40.20 -28.24
N GLU A 656 8.59 -41.41 -27.75
CA GLU A 656 7.93 -42.60 -28.28
C GLU A 656 6.40 -42.41 -28.34
N GLY A 657 5.79 -42.76 -29.47
CA GLY A 657 4.36 -42.57 -29.72
C GLY A 657 3.91 -41.11 -29.89
N ALA A 658 4.83 -40.18 -30.15
CA ALA A 658 4.48 -38.79 -30.43
C ALA A 658 3.50 -38.68 -31.63
N PRO A 659 2.43 -37.87 -31.53
CA PRO A 659 1.48 -37.70 -32.62
C PRO A 659 2.14 -37.12 -33.88
N ASP A 660 1.86 -37.71 -35.03
CA ASP A 660 2.31 -37.18 -36.32
C ASP A 660 1.73 -35.78 -36.56
N GLY A 661 2.54 -34.86 -37.08
CA GLY A 661 2.15 -33.46 -37.29
C GLY A 661 2.28 -32.54 -36.06
N HIS A 662 2.52 -33.09 -34.85
CA HIS A 662 2.81 -32.27 -33.66
C HIS A 662 3.97 -31.32 -33.93
N THR A 663 3.82 -30.04 -33.57
CA THR A 663 4.79 -28.99 -33.86
C THR A 663 5.20 -28.27 -32.58
N LEU A 664 6.50 -28.24 -32.30
CA LEU A 664 7.11 -27.47 -31.22
C LEU A 664 7.62 -26.12 -31.77
N ASP A 665 7.15 -25.03 -31.17
CA ASP A 665 7.57 -23.66 -31.50
C ASP A 665 8.86 -23.27 -30.75
N PHE A 666 9.98 -23.15 -31.48
CA PHE A 666 11.26 -22.77 -30.89
C PHE A 666 11.32 -21.31 -30.38
N SER A 667 10.37 -20.45 -30.76
CA SER A 667 10.28 -19.10 -30.19
C SER A 667 10.03 -19.13 -28.67
N ALA A 668 9.37 -20.18 -28.16
CA ALA A 668 9.14 -20.38 -26.75
C ALA A 668 10.47 -20.62 -25.98
N TYR A 669 11.41 -21.36 -26.56
CA TYR A 669 12.76 -21.49 -25.99
C TYR A 669 13.44 -20.13 -25.88
N LEU A 670 13.36 -19.30 -26.93
CA LEU A 670 13.98 -17.97 -26.94
C LEU A 670 13.39 -17.07 -25.85
N ASN A 671 12.06 -17.06 -25.70
CA ASN A 671 11.37 -16.38 -24.59
C ASN A 671 11.90 -16.86 -23.22
N MET A 672 11.92 -18.18 -22.99
CA MET A 672 12.36 -18.78 -21.73
C MET A 672 13.82 -18.48 -21.42
N ALA A 673 14.70 -18.53 -22.42
CA ALA A 673 16.12 -18.27 -22.26
C ALA A 673 16.39 -16.79 -21.92
N LEU A 674 15.73 -15.85 -22.61
CA LEU A 674 15.87 -14.41 -22.34
C LEU A 674 15.34 -14.00 -20.96
N VAL A 675 14.15 -14.51 -20.59
CA VAL A 675 13.57 -14.26 -19.26
C VAL A 675 14.45 -14.90 -18.19
N GLY A 676 14.78 -16.19 -18.34
CA GLY A 676 15.57 -16.94 -17.37
C GLY A 676 16.94 -16.33 -17.11
N ASP A 677 17.67 -15.94 -18.17
CA ASP A 677 18.97 -15.30 -18.04
C ASP A 677 18.90 -13.96 -17.33
N GLY A 678 17.89 -13.16 -17.65
CA GLY A 678 17.77 -11.83 -17.09
C GLY A 678 17.29 -11.82 -15.63
N VAL A 679 16.29 -12.62 -15.27
CA VAL A 679 15.79 -12.66 -13.89
C VAL A 679 16.76 -13.35 -12.94
N LEU A 680 17.62 -14.26 -13.44
CA LEU A 680 18.65 -14.93 -12.64
C LEU A 680 19.99 -14.17 -12.62
N ASP A 681 20.11 -13.05 -13.32
CA ASP A 681 21.31 -12.21 -13.28
C ASP A 681 21.46 -11.57 -11.90
N LEU A 682 22.54 -11.87 -11.18
CA LEU A 682 22.79 -11.37 -9.83
C LEU A 682 23.29 -9.93 -9.80
N ARG A 683 23.56 -9.29 -10.95
CA ARG A 683 23.95 -7.87 -11.01
C ARG A 683 22.80 -6.93 -10.60
N ARG A 684 21.57 -7.39 -10.70
CA ARG A 684 20.35 -6.71 -10.25
C ARG A 684 19.66 -7.57 -9.19
N ALA A 685 19.15 -6.98 -8.12
CA ALA A 685 18.31 -7.70 -7.17
C ALA A 685 16.85 -7.66 -7.63
N ASN A 686 16.18 -8.81 -7.62
CA ASN A 686 14.76 -8.90 -7.95
C ASN A 686 14.09 -10.05 -7.17
N PRO A 687 12.74 -10.15 -7.15
CA PRO A 687 12.04 -11.19 -6.39
C PRO A 687 12.45 -12.63 -6.72
N VAL A 688 12.86 -12.91 -7.97
CA VAL A 688 13.21 -14.26 -8.42
C VAL A 688 14.59 -14.67 -7.90
N ASN A 689 15.61 -13.83 -8.11
CA ASN A 689 16.98 -14.18 -7.71
C ASN A 689 17.31 -13.93 -6.23
N ALA A 690 16.42 -13.29 -5.49
CA ALA A 690 16.56 -13.09 -4.04
C ALA A 690 16.54 -14.41 -3.25
N THR A 691 16.06 -15.49 -3.85
CA THR A 691 16.14 -16.84 -3.27
C THR A 691 17.55 -17.43 -3.36
N THR A 692 18.41 -16.92 -4.25
CA THR A 692 19.77 -17.40 -4.46
C THR A 692 20.75 -16.74 -3.48
N PRO A 693 21.64 -17.52 -2.83
CA PRO A 693 22.74 -17.01 -1.99
C PRO A 693 23.72 -16.08 -2.70
#